data_AF-A0A9P7R500-F1
#
_entry.id   AF-A0A9P7R500-F1
#
_cell.length_a   1.000
_cell.length_b   1.000
_cell.length_c   1.000
_cell.angle_alpha   90.00
_cell.angle_beta   90.00
_cell.angle_gamma   90.00
#
_symmetry.space_group_name_H-M   'P 1'
#
loop_
_entity.id
_entity.type
_entity.pdbx_description
1 polymer ?
#
loop_
_entity_poly.entity_id
_entity_poly.type
_entity_poly.pdbx_seq_one_letter_code
_entity_poly.pdbx_strand_id
1 'polypeptide(L)'
;MNTNYTTQAVVQSKDNSMNTAKDFRNLFFGTKADPSSGTLTVCDNRTQRRYEIPINRNAIKALELQKIISVQADANSSGRPAFMGQADKVDEALIGCISALATVVALVYCRKRNRTFTPADPEDSFIANMLRMMGFHEDEHSSKPNQEIVKCFEKLWILYADHEMTNSTAAFLHAASTLTDPLACCISGLVSGYGPLHGGAIELAYKAFEDLKTPENVPLLIADVKAKKQRLFGYGHRIYKAVDPRAKFIRAMIDQYKDRVESNPLLSIAMEIDRVANADKYFTSRNLKANADLYGCFMYTAFGFETDIIVAMASLSRMPGVLAHWREAMLEKGPMLWRPQQSRAAIFEATTNGKDAGGLRAAGDMGEVPGESKTLARIGQQCGQMEWGLNSGAPPCDEPAVPYIFTTAMPADFAFVTVSNSGRTQPTDRSVIRSRCMIGKNRQEGSRRSKQAARKVQRAAAQTTSENAGLQSLHHSVPPINTWPCTTYNEKQQAEEDSQALSTEDVARDDASALMPLVPHPPPSDMSLIRFAEELERPSQEILFRLINFNALKGTFYPIEHCVDLPRSANSEALSFSWILQDKIFLHSALFYSSAVHEHVQRRQPGRMTQFHLRRTIKLLNEALSQPDSHRNEAIFHVILTLALMAGLWGDFSTTAVHLSGLRQIVRLRGGLKYLRSHPKLHFKLDRLALSWSLGTGATPYFFTGPISWKSCFDAQSGTPTCEAGPFSCNVVSDWRLAAVWQDLRHLVNLINDHLACNSLLDGSLFQDSLGSIQTRLVHLQNGIDDRSDECLRLGMLAFLSTTMQIPGGKFPYNYLTESLKSLCETTSNETIGDENTLFWLLMVCAISVFEAEEAWLRPLWLKLGAERLLWDSARSRLQAVMWIDRLQGELGSKIWAKLALIELV
;
A
#
# COMPACT_ATOMS: atom_id res chain seq x y z
N MET A 1 -35.76 4.97 -21.94
CA MET A 1 -35.53 4.62 -20.52
C MET A 1 -36.59 5.36 -19.72
N ASN A 2 -37.49 4.66 -19.02
CA ASN A 2 -38.45 5.34 -18.13
C ASN A 2 -37.70 5.88 -16.91
N THR A 3 -38.03 7.10 -16.48
CA THR A 3 -37.21 7.91 -15.58
C THR A 3 -37.67 7.91 -14.12
N ASN A 4 -38.49 6.94 -13.70
CA ASN A 4 -39.09 6.93 -12.36
C ASN A 4 -38.21 6.16 -11.35
N TYR A 5 -37.00 6.67 -11.14
CA TYR A 5 -36.03 6.11 -10.18
C TYR A 5 -35.44 7.23 -9.31
N THR A 6 -35.69 7.17 -8.00
CA THR A 6 -35.19 8.16 -7.04
C THR A 6 -34.65 7.52 -5.76
N THR A 7 -33.81 8.26 -5.05
CA THR A 7 -33.35 7.95 -3.69
C THR A 7 -33.57 9.20 -2.86
N GLN A 8 -34.27 9.09 -1.72
CA GLN A 8 -34.51 10.22 -0.82
C GLN A 8 -33.47 10.23 0.29
N ALA A 9 -32.98 11.42 0.65
CA ALA A 9 -32.10 11.60 1.79
C ALA A 9 -32.68 12.64 2.76
N VAL A 10 -32.43 12.46 4.05
CA VAL A 10 -32.88 13.38 5.11
C VAL A 10 -31.71 13.60 6.07
N VAL A 11 -31.36 14.87 6.29
CA VAL A 11 -30.24 15.29 7.15
C VAL A 11 -30.74 15.73 8.51
N GLN A 12 -30.11 15.22 9.58
CA GLN A 12 -30.19 15.81 10.92
C GLN A 12 -28.78 16.07 11.48
N SER A 13 -28.40 17.35 11.49
CA SER A 13 -27.19 17.88 12.14
C SER A 13 -27.38 19.38 12.37
N LYS A 14 -26.90 19.93 13.48
CA LYS A 14 -27.08 21.34 13.85
C LYS A 14 -25.96 22.29 13.36
N ASP A 15 -26.23 23.58 13.61
CA ASP A 15 -25.32 24.70 13.86
C ASP A 15 -24.75 25.40 12.61
N ASN A 16 -25.38 26.52 12.26
CA ASN A 16 -25.14 27.32 11.05
C ASN A 16 -23.85 28.17 11.16
N SER A 17 -22.69 27.67 10.70
CA SER A 17 -21.59 28.54 10.20
C SER A 17 -20.45 27.75 9.51
N MET A 18 -19.96 28.21 8.35
CA MET A 18 -18.56 28.17 7.90
C MET A 18 -18.36 28.95 6.57
N ASN A 19 -17.20 28.84 5.91
CA ASN A 19 -16.92 29.47 4.60
C ASN A 19 -16.02 28.55 3.71
N THR A 20 -15.93 28.87 2.42
CA THR A 20 -16.19 27.94 1.30
C THR A 20 -14.93 27.50 0.51
N ALA A 21 -15.12 26.76 -0.61
CA ALA A 21 -14.14 26.10 -1.49
C ALA A 21 -13.27 25.01 -0.83
N LYS A 22 -12.78 25.25 0.40
CA LYS A 22 -12.04 24.31 1.23
C LYS A 22 -12.83 23.02 1.52
N ASP A 23 -14.16 23.13 1.57
CA ASP A 23 -15.02 22.04 2.03
C ASP A 23 -15.34 20.98 0.98
N PHE A 24 -15.26 21.30 -0.32
CA PHE A 24 -15.35 20.27 -1.36
C PHE A 24 -14.17 19.29 -1.27
N ARG A 25 -12.99 19.81 -0.92
CA ARG A 25 -11.81 19.02 -0.57
C ARG A 25 -11.98 18.28 0.77
N ASN A 26 -12.59 18.90 1.79
CA ASN A 26 -12.84 18.24 3.07
C ASN A 26 -13.85 17.09 3.01
N LEU A 27 -14.79 17.10 2.06
CA LEU A 27 -15.77 16.02 1.93
C LEU A 27 -15.11 14.68 1.55
N PHE A 28 -14.07 14.73 0.72
CA PHE A 28 -13.30 13.55 0.30
C PHE A 28 -11.99 13.38 1.09
N PHE A 29 -11.41 14.46 1.64
CA PHE A 29 -10.11 14.51 2.33
C PHE A 29 -10.17 15.43 3.57
N GLY A 30 -10.95 15.05 4.58
CA GLY A 30 -11.36 15.94 5.68
C GLY A 30 -10.26 16.47 6.60
N THR A 31 -10.14 17.81 6.72
CA THR A 31 -9.36 18.50 7.77
C THR A 31 -10.10 19.67 8.43
N LYS A 32 -9.77 19.97 9.71
CA LYS A 32 -10.68 20.47 10.78
C LYS A 32 -11.71 21.58 10.45
N ALA A 33 -12.99 21.23 10.63
CA ALA A 33 -14.03 22.09 11.19
C ALA A 33 -14.47 21.55 12.57
N ASP A 34 -15.06 22.39 13.42
CA ASP A 34 -15.49 22.00 14.78
C ASP A 34 -16.72 21.05 14.77
N PRO A 35 -16.99 20.29 15.86
CA PRO A 35 -17.76 19.06 15.76
C PRO A 35 -19.28 19.26 15.87
N SER A 36 -19.99 19.14 14.75
CA SER A 36 -21.35 18.57 14.74
C SER A 36 -21.33 17.17 14.12
N SER A 37 -21.43 16.16 14.98
CA SER A 37 -21.74 14.78 14.59
C SER A 37 -23.23 14.66 14.31
N GLY A 38 -23.58 14.01 13.20
CA GLY A 38 -24.97 13.73 12.84
C GLY A 38 -25.08 12.46 12.01
N THR A 39 -26.29 12.10 11.61
CA THR A 39 -26.55 10.94 10.75
C THR A 39 -27.28 11.42 9.50
N LEU A 40 -26.72 11.09 8.33
CA LEU A 40 -27.48 11.15 7.09
C LEU A 40 -28.33 9.88 7.03
N THR A 41 -29.64 10.05 6.98
CA THR A 41 -30.55 8.95 6.62
C THR A 41 -30.73 8.97 5.11
N VAL A 42 -30.45 7.85 4.45
CA VAL A 42 -30.77 7.64 3.03
C VAL A 42 -31.84 6.54 2.94
N CYS A 43 -33.00 6.86 2.36
CA CYS A 43 -34.04 5.91 2.02
C CYS A 43 -33.96 5.59 0.53
N ASP A 44 -33.66 4.33 0.20
CA ASP A 44 -33.75 3.84 -1.17
C ASP A 44 -35.18 3.43 -1.48
N ASN A 45 -35.87 4.27 -2.27
CA ASN A 45 -37.28 4.07 -2.62
C ASN A 45 -37.51 2.80 -3.45
N ARG A 46 -36.48 2.23 -4.09
CA ARG A 46 -36.58 0.99 -4.88
C ARG A 46 -36.69 -0.24 -3.99
N THR A 47 -35.92 -0.25 -2.89
CA THR A 47 -35.82 -1.40 -1.96
C THR A 47 -36.57 -1.17 -0.64
N GLN A 48 -37.06 0.05 -0.41
CA GLN A 48 -37.62 0.53 0.86
C GLN A 48 -36.63 0.41 2.05
N ARG A 49 -35.33 0.23 1.77
CA ARG A 49 -34.29 0.13 2.79
C ARG A 49 -33.84 1.51 3.25
N ARG A 50 -33.59 1.63 4.56
CA ARG A 50 -33.16 2.85 5.23
C ARG A 50 -31.72 2.67 5.71
N TYR A 51 -30.83 3.52 5.23
CA TYR A 51 -29.40 3.47 5.50
C TYR A 51 -29.00 4.64 6.40
N GLU A 52 -28.30 4.33 7.49
CA GLU A 52 -27.75 5.34 8.39
C GLU A 52 -26.25 5.49 8.18
N ILE A 53 -25.89 6.69 7.75
CA ILE A 53 -24.54 7.06 7.31
C ILE A 53 -24.00 8.12 8.28
N PRO A 54 -22.96 7.81 9.07
CA PRO A 54 -22.46 8.72 10.09
C PRO A 54 -21.71 9.90 9.45
N ILE A 55 -22.26 11.10 9.65
CA ILE A 55 -21.60 12.36 9.28
C ILE A 55 -20.55 12.66 10.34
N ASN A 56 -19.28 12.49 9.96
CA ASN A 56 -18.11 12.73 10.79
C ASN A 56 -17.42 14.02 10.33
N ARG A 57 -17.37 15.05 11.17
CA ARG A 57 -16.74 16.36 10.86
C ARG A 57 -17.30 16.99 9.58
N ASN A 58 -18.63 17.16 9.50
CA ASN A 58 -19.37 17.60 8.32
C ASN A 58 -19.33 16.67 7.09
N ALA A 59 -18.50 15.61 7.07
CA ALA A 59 -18.25 14.76 5.90
C ALA A 59 -18.74 13.31 6.07
N ILE A 60 -18.93 12.62 4.95
CA ILE A 60 -19.26 11.20 4.88
C ILE A 60 -18.03 10.45 4.40
N LYS A 61 -17.61 9.41 5.13
CA LYS A 61 -16.53 8.54 4.64
C LYS A 61 -17.01 7.80 3.39
N ALA A 62 -16.22 7.79 2.32
CA ALA A 62 -16.58 7.12 1.07
C ALA A 62 -16.97 5.64 1.25
N LEU A 63 -16.35 4.93 2.19
CA LEU A 63 -16.69 3.54 2.53
C LEU A 63 -18.14 3.36 3.02
N GLU A 64 -18.71 4.37 3.69
CA GLU A 64 -20.08 4.28 4.22
C GLU A 64 -21.14 4.33 3.10
N LEU A 65 -20.78 4.82 1.90
CA LEU A 65 -21.66 4.79 0.72
C LEU A 65 -21.89 3.36 0.22
N GLN A 66 -21.02 2.39 0.55
CA GLN A 66 -21.25 0.97 0.25
C GLN A 66 -22.54 0.45 0.87
N LYS A 67 -23.00 1.04 1.98
CA LYS A 67 -24.30 0.71 2.59
C LYS A 67 -25.48 0.94 1.64
N ILE A 68 -25.40 1.97 0.78
CA ILE A 68 -26.48 2.35 -0.16
C ILE A 68 -26.56 1.38 -1.35
N ILE A 69 -25.48 0.65 -1.64
CA ILE A 69 -25.43 -0.26 -2.78
C ILE A 69 -26.32 -1.48 -2.46
N SER A 70 -27.49 -1.52 -3.09
CA SER A 70 -28.49 -2.59 -2.96
C SER A 70 -27.97 -3.97 -3.34
N VAL A 71 -26.95 -4.01 -4.21
CA VAL A 71 -26.10 -5.18 -4.42
C VAL A 71 -25.20 -5.32 -3.19
N GLN A 72 -25.70 -6.03 -2.17
CA GLN A 72 -24.80 -6.85 -1.37
C GLN A 72 -24.02 -7.70 -2.37
N ALA A 73 -22.72 -7.45 -2.50
CA ALA A 73 -21.86 -8.39 -3.18
C ALA A 73 -21.95 -9.68 -2.37
N ASP A 74 -22.66 -10.68 -2.90
CA ASP A 74 -22.75 -12.01 -2.31
C ASP A 74 -21.33 -12.57 -2.27
N ALA A 75 -20.66 -12.36 -1.13
CA ALA A 75 -19.34 -12.90 -0.87
C ALA A 75 -19.31 -14.44 -0.91
N ASN A 76 -20.51 -15.07 -0.95
CA ASN A 76 -20.76 -16.49 -1.07
C ASN A 76 -21.79 -16.82 -2.19
N SER A 77 -21.47 -16.57 -3.47
CA SER A 77 -22.09 -17.36 -4.55
C SER A 77 -21.25 -17.41 -5.84
N SER A 78 -21.24 -18.57 -6.52
CA SER A 78 -20.65 -18.83 -7.85
C SER A 78 -19.14 -18.57 -8.08
N GLY A 79 -18.45 -17.82 -7.22
CA GLY A 79 -17.05 -17.42 -7.40
C GLY A 79 -16.81 -16.42 -8.54
N ARG A 80 -17.87 -15.81 -9.11
CA ARG A 80 -17.79 -14.88 -10.24
C ARG A 80 -17.82 -13.41 -9.80
N PRO A 81 -17.19 -12.48 -10.54
CA PRO A 81 -17.28 -11.05 -10.26
C PRO A 81 -18.74 -10.56 -10.35
N ALA A 82 -19.15 -9.70 -9.40
CA ALA A 82 -20.56 -9.37 -9.16
C ALA A 82 -21.30 -8.73 -10.36
N PHE A 83 -20.58 -8.01 -11.23
CA PHE A 83 -21.14 -7.24 -12.35
C PHE A 83 -20.81 -7.82 -13.74
N MET A 84 -19.76 -8.65 -13.84
CA MET A 84 -19.26 -9.12 -15.14
C MET A 84 -20.30 -9.97 -15.87
N GLY A 85 -20.67 -9.55 -17.08
CA GLY A 85 -21.69 -10.19 -17.91
C GLY A 85 -23.13 -10.14 -17.37
N GLN A 86 -23.39 -9.36 -16.31
CA GLN A 86 -24.69 -9.32 -15.61
C GLN A 86 -25.39 -7.97 -15.85
N ALA A 87 -26.05 -7.85 -17.00
CA ALA A 87 -26.71 -6.61 -17.47
C ALA A 87 -27.58 -5.93 -16.40
N ASP A 88 -28.46 -6.68 -15.75
CA ASP A 88 -29.39 -6.12 -14.75
C ASP A 88 -28.66 -5.52 -13.55
N LYS A 89 -27.62 -6.19 -13.03
CA LYS A 89 -26.80 -5.70 -11.90
C LYS A 89 -25.91 -4.53 -12.29
N VAL A 90 -25.41 -4.53 -13.53
CA VAL A 90 -24.68 -3.40 -14.10
C VAL A 90 -25.59 -2.18 -14.14
N ASP A 91 -26.76 -2.29 -14.77
CA ASP A 91 -27.70 -1.18 -14.93
C ASP A 91 -28.25 -0.68 -13.59
N GLU A 92 -28.48 -1.58 -12.62
CA GLU A 92 -28.82 -1.20 -11.25
C GLU A 92 -27.70 -0.38 -10.58
N ALA A 93 -26.44 -0.81 -10.70
CA ALA A 93 -25.29 -0.11 -10.15
C ALA A 93 -25.06 1.25 -10.81
N LEU A 94 -25.36 1.41 -12.11
CA LEU A 94 -25.32 2.70 -12.80
C LEU A 94 -26.31 3.70 -12.20
N ILE A 95 -27.56 3.29 -12.04
CA ILE A 95 -28.65 4.12 -11.50
C ILE A 95 -28.34 4.52 -10.05
N GLY A 96 -27.90 3.55 -9.23
CA GLY A 96 -27.49 3.81 -7.85
C GLY A 96 -26.31 4.78 -7.75
N CYS A 97 -25.30 4.61 -8.62
CA CYS A 97 -24.12 5.46 -8.65
C CYS A 97 -24.45 6.92 -8.99
N ILE A 98 -25.13 7.17 -10.11
CA ILE A 98 -25.42 8.55 -10.55
C ILE A 98 -26.40 9.27 -9.59
N SER A 99 -27.36 8.54 -9.02
CA SER A 99 -28.28 9.07 -8.01
C SER A 99 -27.55 9.46 -6.73
N ALA A 100 -26.69 8.58 -6.20
CA ALA A 100 -25.91 8.87 -5.00
C ALA A 100 -25.00 10.09 -5.18
N LEU A 101 -24.34 10.24 -6.34
CA LEU A 101 -23.51 11.42 -6.63
C LEU A 101 -24.33 12.71 -6.68
N ALA A 102 -25.50 12.71 -7.32
CA ALA A 102 -26.38 13.89 -7.36
C ALA A 102 -26.89 14.27 -5.96
N THR A 103 -27.31 13.30 -5.16
CA THR A 103 -27.71 13.52 -3.77
C THR A 103 -26.55 14.08 -2.96
N VAL A 104 -25.32 13.56 -3.11
CA VAL A 104 -24.13 14.09 -2.42
C VAL A 104 -23.84 15.54 -2.84
N VAL A 105 -23.84 15.87 -4.13
CA VAL A 105 -23.63 17.26 -4.60
C VAL A 105 -24.71 18.20 -4.06
N ALA A 106 -25.97 17.78 -4.03
CA ALA A 106 -27.06 18.58 -3.49
C ALA A 106 -26.97 18.78 -1.97
N LEU A 107 -26.61 17.74 -1.22
CA LEU A 107 -26.36 17.81 0.24
C LEU A 107 -25.22 18.78 0.57
N VAL A 108 -24.11 18.70 -0.17
CA VAL A 108 -22.97 19.61 -0.05
C VAL A 108 -23.40 21.04 -0.30
N TYR A 109 -24.11 21.29 -1.40
CA TYR A 109 -24.62 22.62 -1.73
C TYR A 109 -25.53 23.18 -0.63
N CYS A 110 -26.49 22.39 -0.15
CA CYS A 110 -27.42 22.80 0.89
C CYS A 110 -26.72 23.10 2.22
N ARG A 111 -25.83 22.22 2.71
CA ARG A 111 -25.09 22.46 3.96
C ARG A 111 -24.01 23.55 3.84
N LYS A 112 -23.56 23.85 2.62
CA LYS A 112 -22.67 25.00 2.30
C LYS A 112 -23.43 26.34 2.28
N ARG A 113 -24.58 26.38 1.61
CA ARG A 113 -25.43 27.60 1.46
C ARG A 113 -26.34 27.87 2.65
N ASN A 114 -26.40 26.96 3.62
CA ASN A 114 -27.41 26.94 4.68
C ASN A 114 -28.86 26.90 4.13
N ARG A 115 -29.09 26.06 3.12
CA ARG A 115 -30.40 25.79 2.54
C ARG A 115 -30.99 24.48 3.05
N THR A 116 -32.30 24.42 3.15
CA THR A 116 -33.04 23.19 3.46
C THR A 116 -32.94 22.21 2.29
N PHE A 117 -32.43 21.01 2.54
CA PHE A 117 -32.47 19.92 1.56
C PHE A 117 -33.93 19.46 1.37
N THR A 118 -34.43 19.50 0.14
CA THR A 118 -35.77 19.00 -0.21
C THR A 118 -35.67 17.57 -0.75
N PRO A 119 -36.47 16.60 -0.28
CA PRO A 119 -36.47 15.24 -0.83
C PRO A 119 -36.76 15.22 -2.35
N ALA A 120 -36.16 14.25 -3.04
CA ALA A 120 -36.44 13.97 -4.44
C ALA A 120 -37.89 13.48 -4.65
N ASP A 121 -38.45 13.83 -5.80
CA ASP A 121 -39.82 13.58 -6.25
C ASP A 121 -39.78 12.60 -7.44
N PRO A 122 -40.45 11.42 -7.39
CA PRO A 122 -40.43 10.44 -8.48
C PRO A 122 -40.90 10.96 -9.85
N GLU A 123 -41.67 12.05 -9.88
CA GLU A 123 -42.24 12.61 -11.11
C GLU A 123 -41.33 13.69 -11.76
N ASP A 124 -40.26 14.13 -11.08
CA ASP A 124 -39.31 15.12 -11.59
C ASP A 124 -38.21 14.48 -12.47
N SER A 125 -37.77 15.19 -13.52
CA SER A 125 -36.56 14.82 -14.27
C SER A 125 -35.30 14.78 -13.38
N PHE A 126 -34.25 14.07 -13.76
CA PHE A 126 -33.03 13.94 -12.94
C PHE A 126 -32.43 15.30 -12.53
N ILE A 127 -32.39 16.25 -13.48
CA ILE A 127 -31.85 17.60 -13.25
C ILE A 127 -32.82 18.44 -12.40
N ALA A 128 -34.13 18.31 -12.63
CA ALA A 128 -35.16 18.91 -11.80
C ALA A 128 -35.07 18.42 -10.33
N ASN A 129 -34.91 17.12 -10.13
CA ASN A 129 -34.71 16.50 -8.83
C ASN A 129 -33.45 17.00 -8.11
N MET A 130 -32.33 17.09 -8.82
CA MET A 130 -31.10 17.65 -8.26
C MET A 130 -31.28 19.12 -7.84
N LEU A 131 -31.92 19.96 -8.66
CA LEU A 131 -32.19 21.36 -8.34
C LEU A 131 -33.17 21.52 -7.18
N ARG A 132 -34.20 20.66 -7.10
CA ARG A 132 -35.11 20.54 -5.95
C ARG A 132 -34.33 20.22 -4.67
N MET A 133 -33.48 19.18 -4.71
CA MET A 133 -32.62 18.80 -3.57
C MET A 133 -31.66 19.92 -3.13
N MET A 134 -31.22 20.78 -4.07
CA MET A 134 -30.41 21.99 -3.84
C MET A 134 -31.22 23.23 -3.38
N GLY A 135 -32.54 23.11 -3.20
CA GLY A 135 -33.43 24.20 -2.80
C GLY A 135 -33.62 25.29 -3.86
N PHE A 136 -33.43 24.99 -5.15
CA PHE A 136 -33.71 25.91 -6.26
C PHE A 136 -35.16 25.78 -6.73
N HIS A 137 -36.08 26.36 -5.97
CA HIS A 137 -37.50 26.34 -6.28
C HIS A 137 -37.94 27.52 -7.17
N GLU A 138 -39.15 27.46 -7.71
CA GLU A 138 -39.76 28.55 -8.50
C GLU A 138 -40.06 29.79 -7.64
N ASP A 139 -40.50 29.58 -6.40
CA ASP A 139 -40.77 30.60 -5.38
C ASP A 139 -40.46 30.05 -3.97
N GLU A 140 -40.51 30.88 -2.93
CA GLU A 140 -40.14 30.49 -1.55
C GLU A 140 -41.12 29.51 -0.86
N HIS A 141 -42.30 29.28 -1.42
CA HIS A 141 -43.37 28.43 -0.85
C HIS A 141 -43.60 27.15 -1.68
N SER A 142 -43.15 27.13 -2.94
CA SER A 142 -43.20 25.99 -3.84
C SER A 142 -42.04 25.01 -3.59
N SER A 143 -42.30 23.71 -3.70
CA SER A 143 -41.25 22.69 -3.75
C SER A 143 -40.79 22.37 -5.17
N LYS A 144 -41.41 22.97 -6.21
CA LYS A 144 -41.10 22.70 -7.61
C LYS A 144 -39.79 23.34 -8.04
N PRO A 145 -38.92 22.66 -8.77
CA PRO A 145 -37.63 23.19 -9.20
C PRO A 145 -37.79 24.27 -10.28
N ASN A 146 -36.92 25.28 -10.23
CA ASN A 146 -36.93 26.43 -11.14
C ASN A 146 -36.74 26.00 -12.62
N GLN A 147 -37.80 26.14 -13.42
CA GLN A 147 -37.86 25.65 -14.79
C GLN A 147 -36.94 26.39 -15.78
N GLU A 148 -36.49 27.61 -15.48
CA GLU A 148 -35.49 28.33 -16.29
C GLU A 148 -34.12 27.65 -16.15
N ILE A 149 -33.74 27.31 -14.90
CA ILE A 149 -32.47 26.63 -14.60
C ILE A 149 -32.49 25.19 -15.13
N VAL A 150 -33.60 24.46 -14.94
CA VAL A 150 -33.78 23.10 -15.49
C VAL A 150 -33.50 23.06 -16.98
N LYS A 151 -34.19 23.89 -17.77
CA LYS A 151 -34.04 23.93 -19.24
C LYS A 151 -32.65 24.36 -19.70
N CYS A 152 -31.97 25.22 -18.94
CA CYS A 152 -30.59 25.58 -19.20
C CYS A 152 -29.65 24.38 -18.95
N PHE A 153 -29.80 23.72 -17.80
CA PHE A 153 -28.93 22.62 -17.41
C PHE A 153 -29.16 21.37 -18.26
N GLU A 154 -30.38 21.07 -18.69
CA GLU A 154 -30.65 19.98 -19.64
C GLU A 154 -29.86 20.14 -20.95
N LYS A 155 -29.86 21.34 -21.55
CA LYS A 155 -29.04 21.64 -22.74
C LYS A 155 -27.55 21.49 -22.46
N LEU A 156 -27.07 22.05 -21.34
CA LEU A 156 -25.65 22.06 -20.97
C LEU A 156 -25.12 20.64 -20.66
N TRP A 157 -25.91 19.84 -19.96
CA TRP A 157 -25.54 18.48 -19.56
C TRP A 157 -25.52 17.53 -20.76
N ILE A 158 -26.37 17.71 -21.77
CA ILE A 158 -26.25 16.98 -23.04
C ILE A 158 -24.89 17.28 -23.71
N LEU A 159 -24.45 18.54 -23.70
CA LEU A 159 -23.15 18.94 -24.27
C LEU A 159 -21.94 18.44 -23.44
N TYR A 160 -22.14 18.06 -22.18
CA TYR A 160 -21.10 17.52 -21.29
C TYR A 160 -21.24 16.01 -21.05
N ALA A 161 -22.25 15.33 -21.62
CA ALA A 161 -22.59 13.95 -21.30
C ALA A 161 -21.45 12.96 -21.58
N ASP A 162 -20.78 13.08 -22.73
CA ASP A 162 -19.49 12.42 -22.97
C ASP A 162 -18.41 13.30 -23.64
N HIS A 163 -17.14 12.90 -23.50
CA HIS A 163 -15.97 13.50 -24.12
C HIS A 163 -14.83 12.47 -24.31
N GLU A 164 -15.18 11.23 -24.65
CA GLU A 164 -14.27 10.09 -24.89
C GLU A 164 -13.34 9.77 -23.70
N MET A 165 -12.17 9.19 -24.03
CA MET A 165 -11.14 8.72 -23.10
C MET A 165 -10.33 9.87 -22.48
N THR A 166 -11.01 10.76 -21.76
CA THR A 166 -10.36 11.80 -20.93
C THR A 166 -9.49 11.19 -19.82
N ASN A 167 -8.62 11.98 -19.20
CA ASN A 167 -7.78 11.53 -18.08
C ASN A 167 -8.61 10.97 -16.90
N SER A 168 -9.78 11.55 -16.63
CA SER A 168 -10.76 11.05 -15.66
C SER A 168 -11.43 9.75 -16.11
N THR A 169 -11.83 9.64 -17.38
CA THR A 169 -12.41 8.41 -17.96
C THR A 169 -11.40 7.26 -17.88
N ALA A 170 -10.14 7.50 -18.26
CA ALA A 170 -9.09 6.49 -18.24
C ALA A 170 -8.74 6.04 -16.81
N ALA A 171 -8.67 6.97 -15.84
CA ALA A 171 -8.41 6.61 -14.44
C ALA A 171 -9.58 5.84 -13.80
N PHE A 172 -10.83 6.20 -14.16
CA PHE A 172 -12.03 5.47 -13.78
C PHE A 172 -11.99 4.03 -14.33
N LEU A 173 -11.72 3.86 -15.64
CA LEU A 173 -11.69 2.54 -16.28
C LEU A 173 -10.49 1.68 -15.85
N HIS A 174 -9.36 2.29 -15.50
CA HIS A 174 -8.24 1.57 -14.91
C HIS A 174 -8.64 0.90 -13.59
N ALA A 175 -9.38 1.61 -12.72
CA ALA A 175 -9.96 1.03 -11.51
C ALA A 175 -11.04 -0.02 -11.86
N ALA A 176 -11.92 0.28 -12.83
CA ALA A 176 -12.94 -0.67 -13.28
C ALA A 176 -12.35 -2.00 -13.80
N SER A 177 -11.16 -1.97 -14.39
CA SER A 177 -10.47 -3.18 -14.89
C SER A 177 -10.11 -4.18 -13.78
N THR A 178 -10.17 -3.78 -12.50
CA THR A 178 -10.07 -4.68 -11.34
C THR A 178 -11.44 -5.20 -10.86
N LEU A 179 -12.50 -5.02 -11.65
CA LEU A 179 -13.88 -5.49 -11.40
C LEU A 179 -14.54 -4.87 -10.15
N THR A 180 -14.11 -3.67 -9.76
CA THR A 180 -14.71 -2.92 -8.63
C THR A 180 -15.99 -2.18 -9.05
N ASP A 181 -16.79 -1.79 -8.06
CA ASP A 181 -18.07 -1.12 -8.25
C ASP A 181 -17.90 0.31 -8.85
N PRO A 182 -18.93 0.87 -9.49
CA PRO A 182 -18.79 2.15 -10.19
C PRO A 182 -18.63 3.34 -9.24
N LEU A 183 -19.07 3.26 -7.98
CA LEU A 183 -18.85 4.31 -6.98
C LEU A 183 -17.38 4.36 -6.53
N ALA A 184 -16.74 3.21 -6.32
CA ALA A 184 -15.30 3.13 -6.10
C ALA A 184 -14.51 3.67 -7.31
N CYS A 185 -14.93 3.32 -8.54
CA CYS A 185 -14.34 3.86 -9.77
C CYS A 185 -14.46 5.40 -9.87
N CYS A 186 -15.59 5.98 -9.43
CA CYS A 186 -15.79 7.44 -9.40
C CYS A 186 -14.71 8.16 -8.61
N ILE A 187 -14.21 7.60 -7.50
CA ILE A 187 -13.17 8.22 -6.68
C ILE A 187 -11.89 8.41 -7.51
N SER A 188 -11.46 7.38 -8.26
CA SER A 188 -10.32 7.46 -9.17
C SER A 188 -10.54 8.50 -10.27
N GLY A 189 -11.72 8.47 -10.91
CA GLY A 189 -12.10 9.42 -11.95
C GLY A 189 -12.13 10.87 -11.49
N LEU A 190 -12.67 11.16 -10.31
CA LEU A 190 -12.77 12.50 -9.71
C LEU A 190 -11.41 13.05 -9.29
N VAL A 191 -10.56 12.24 -8.64
CA VAL A 191 -9.20 12.65 -8.25
C VAL A 191 -8.34 12.96 -9.48
N SER A 192 -8.42 12.11 -10.51
CA SER A 192 -7.79 12.34 -11.82
C SER A 192 -8.40 13.54 -12.57
N GLY A 193 -9.70 13.79 -12.36
CA GLY A 193 -10.50 14.90 -12.87
C GLY A 193 -10.06 16.27 -12.34
N TYR A 194 -9.90 16.38 -11.02
CA TYR A 194 -9.70 17.65 -10.30
C TYR A 194 -8.29 18.25 -10.47
N GLY A 195 -7.35 17.54 -11.11
CA GLY A 195 -6.00 18.06 -11.37
C GLY A 195 -5.99 19.35 -12.20
N PRO A 196 -5.03 20.28 -11.99
CA PRO A 196 -4.97 21.59 -12.66
C PRO A 196 -4.61 21.53 -14.16
N LEU A 197 -4.33 20.33 -14.68
CA LEU A 197 -4.13 20.05 -16.11
C LEU A 197 -5.37 19.40 -16.76
N HIS A 198 -6.47 19.30 -16.01
CA HIS A 198 -7.76 18.76 -16.44
C HIS A 198 -8.88 19.67 -15.88
N GLY A 199 -9.90 19.14 -15.18
CA GLY A 199 -11.03 19.94 -14.66
C GLY A 199 -10.64 21.05 -13.68
N GLY A 200 -9.59 20.86 -12.89
CA GLY A 200 -9.07 21.90 -11.96
C GLY A 200 -8.54 23.17 -12.66
N ALA A 201 -8.36 23.14 -13.98
CA ALA A 201 -8.03 24.34 -14.75
C ALA A 201 -9.15 25.40 -14.72
N ILE A 202 -10.41 24.99 -14.50
CA ILE A 202 -11.55 25.92 -14.38
C ILE A 202 -11.40 26.78 -13.12
N GLU A 203 -11.10 26.17 -11.98
CA GLU A 203 -10.91 26.88 -10.70
C GLU A 203 -9.77 27.90 -10.80
N LEU A 204 -8.67 27.55 -11.49
CA LEU A 204 -7.55 28.46 -11.74
C LEU A 204 -7.88 29.59 -12.72
N ALA A 205 -8.78 29.38 -13.68
CA ALA A 205 -9.26 30.43 -14.56
C ALA A 205 -10.15 31.43 -13.80
N TYR A 206 -11.09 30.94 -12.99
CA TYR A 206 -11.95 31.77 -12.14
C TYR A 206 -11.16 32.58 -11.12
N LYS A 207 -10.16 31.97 -10.48
CA LYS A 207 -9.25 32.71 -9.60
C LYS A 207 -8.54 33.85 -10.32
N ALA A 208 -8.12 33.67 -11.58
CA ALA A 208 -7.54 34.76 -12.36
C ALA A 208 -8.56 35.89 -12.66
N PHE A 209 -9.85 35.58 -12.80
CA PHE A 209 -10.91 36.60 -12.94
C PHE A 209 -11.10 37.37 -11.62
N GLU A 210 -11.10 36.68 -10.49
CA GLU A 210 -11.18 37.27 -9.13
C GLU A 210 -9.97 38.15 -8.81
N ASP A 211 -8.75 37.67 -9.09
CA ASP A 211 -7.48 38.39 -8.86
C ASP A 211 -7.39 39.69 -9.70
N LEU A 212 -7.97 39.69 -10.92
CA LEU A 212 -8.02 40.86 -11.81
C LEU A 212 -8.95 41.97 -11.30
N LYS A 213 -10.04 41.62 -10.60
CA LYS A 213 -11.09 42.50 -10.04
C LYS A 213 -11.90 43.35 -11.02
N THR A 214 -11.31 43.86 -12.09
CA THR A 214 -11.97 44.71 -13.10
C THR A 214 -11.45 44.41 -14.51
N PRO A 215 -12.24 44.66 -15.57
CA PRO A 215 -11.84 44.37 -16.96
C PRO A 215 -10.60 45.13 -17.43
N GLU A 216 -10.33 46.33 -16.90
CA GLU A 216 -9.20 47.19 -17.30
C GLU A 216 -7.83 46.56 -16.99
N ASN A 217 -7.77 45.61 -16.07
CA ASN A 217 -6.54 44.90 -15.71
C ASN A 217 -6.22 43.72 -16.66
N VAL A 218 -7.15 43.30 -17.53
CA VAL A 218 -6.97 42.17 -18.47
C VAL A 218 -5.69 42.28 -19.32
N PRO A 219 -5.30 43.45 -19.87
CA PRO A 219 -4.03 43.60 -20.61
C PRO A 219 -2.78 43.20 -19.80
N LEU A 220 -2.80 43.34 -18.47
CA LEU A 220 -1.69 42.94 -17.60
C LEU A 220 -1.56 41.41 -17.53
N LEU A 221 -2.68 40.69 -17.35
CA LEU A 221 -2.71 39.22 -17.41
C LEU A 221 -2.18 38.73 -18.77
N ILE A 222 -2.65 39.33 -19.86
CA ILE A 222 -2.24 38.99 -21.23
C ILE A 222 -0.72 39.24 -21.43
N ALA A 223 -0.18 40.35 -20.90
CA ALA A 223 1.26 40.62 -20.93
C ALA A 223 2.07 39.56 -20.16
N ASP A 224 1.62 39.15 -18.97
CA ASP A 224 2.30 38.15 -18.14
C ASP A 224 2.25 36.73 -18.73
N VAL A 225 1.15 36.37 -19.39
CA VAL A 225 1.03 35.12 -20.16
C VAL A 225 2.01 35.13 -21.34
N LYS A 226 2.11 36.25 -22.08
CA LYS A 226 3.07 36.41 -23.19
C LYS A 226 4.52 36.40 -22.70
N ALA A 227 4.78 36.93 -21.50
CA ALA A 227 6.08 36.86 -20.83
C ALA A 227 6.39 35.48 -20.20
N LYS A 228 5.49 34.50 -20.34
CA LYS A 228 5.60 33.14 -19.75
C LYS A 228 5.71 33.11 -18.22
N LYS A 229 5.25 34.16 -17.52
CA LYS A 229 5.19 34.15 -16.05
C LYS A 229 4.09 33.24 -15.53
N GLN A 230 3.00 33.12 -16.28
CA GLN A 230 1.84 32.28 -15.98
C GLN A 230 1.20 31.72 -17.25
N ARG A 231 0.26 30.78 -17.10
CA ARG A 231 -0.57 30.24 -18.20
C ARG A 231 -1.96 30.85 -18.15
N LEU A 232 -2.57 31.07 -19.31
CA LEU A 232 -4.00 31.38 -19.38
C LEU A 232 -4.78 30.05 -19.31
N PHE A 233 -5.30 29.74 -18.13
CA PHE A 233 -6.09 28.52 -17.92
C PHE A 233 -7.43 28.59 -18.66
N GLY A 234 -7.93 27.42 -19.11
CA GLY A 234 -9.14 27.32 -19.92
C GLY A 234 -8.98 27.71 -21.40
N TYR A 235 -7.77 28.04 -21.87
CA TYR A 235 -7.47 28.34 -23.27
C TYR A 235 -6.58 27.27 -23.93
N GLY A 236 -7.01 26.77 -25.07
CA GLY A 236 -6.34 25.73 -25.86
C GLY A 236 -6.77 24.32 -25.46
N HIS A 237 -6.94 23.46 -26.45
CA HIS A 237 -7.47 22.11 -26.29
C HIS A 237 -6.49 21.05 -26.80
N ARG A 238 -6.42 19.88 -26.13
CA ARG A 238 -5.43 18.83 -26.45
C ARG A 238 -5.78 18.01 -27.71
N ILE A 239 -7.08 17.78 -27.92
CA ILE A 239 -7.60 16.97 -29.04
C ILE A 239 -7.99 17.88 -30.22
N TYR A 240 -9.00 18.74 -30.04
CA TYR A 240 -9.38 19.74 -31.04
C TYR A 240 -8.25 20.70 -31.43
N LYS A 241 -7.79 20.57 -32.68
CA LYS A 241 -6.99 21.59 -33.39
C LYS A 241 -7.84 22.59 -34.17
N ALA A 242 -9.15 22.36 -34.24
CA ALA A 242 -10.18 23.24 -34.77
C ALA A 242 -11.06 23.81 -33.63
N VAL A 243 -12.10 24.58 -33.97
CA VAL A 243 -13.06 25.07 -32.96
C VAL A 243 -13.87 23.90 -32.40
N ASP A 244 -14.01 23.81 -31.07
CA ASP A 244 -14.80 22.79 -30.38
C ASP A 244 -16.27 22.85 -30.86
N PRO A 245 -16.86 21.73 -31.34
CA PRO A 245 -18.22 21.73 -31.90
C PRO A 245 -19.29 22.12 -30.87
N ARG A 246 -19.05 21.88 -29.57
CA ARG A 246 -19.97 22.27 -28.49
C ARG A 246 -20.03 23.78 -28.31
N ALA A 247 -18.94 24.49 -28.60
CA ALA A 247 -18.82 25.94 -28.36
C ALA A 247 -19.87 26.77 -29.11
N LYS A 248 -20.35 26.32 -30.27
CA LYS A 248 -21.46 26.97 -31.00
C LYS A 248 -22.74 27.01 -30.14
N PHE A 249 -23.10 25.87 -29.55
CA PHE A 249 -24.33 25.74 -28.76
C PHE A 249 -24.21 26.45 -27.41
N ILE A 250 -23.04 26.38 -26.76
CA ILE A 250 -22.80 27.10 -25.51
C ILE A 250 -22.80 28.62 -25.73
N ARG A 251 -22.22 29.14 -26.81
CA ARG A 251 -22.32 30.57 -27.16
C ARG A 251 -23.78 30.99 -27.36
N ALA A 252 -24.58 30.20 -28.09
CA ALA A 252 -26.01 30.49 -28.24
C ALA A 252 -26.77 30.49 -26.91
N MET A 253 -26.34 29.72 -25.90
CA MET A 253 -26.88 29.80 -24.53
C MET A 253 -26.42 31.06 -23.79
N ILE A 254 -25.14 31.45 -23.91
CA ILE A 254 -24.62 32.71 -23.38
C ILE A 254 -25.40 33.89 -23.96
N ASP A 255 -25.66 33.89 -25.27
CA ASP A 255 -26.50 34.90 -25.94
C ASP A 255 -27.97 34.86 -25.46
N GLN A 256 -28.53 33.66 -25.22
CA GLN A 256 -29.90 33.50 -24.70
C GLN A 256 -30.08 34.09 -23.29
N TYR A 257 -29.03 34.10 -22.47
CA TYR A 257 -29.02 34.59 -21.09
C TYR A 257 -28.10 35.81 -20.92
N LYS A 258 -27.90 36.59 -21.99
CA LYS A 258 -26.92 37.67 -22.06
C LYS A 258 -27.00 38.66 -20.89
N ASP A 259 -28.20 39.09 -20.51
CA ASP A 259 -28.41 40.04 -19.41
C ASP A 259 -27.89 39.50 -18.06
N ARG A 260 -28.01 38.17 -17.82
CA ARG A 260 -27.46 37.50 -16.62
C ARG A 260 -25.93 37.37 -16.67
N VAL A 261 -25.36 37.30 -17.88
CA VAL A 261 -23.91 37.21 -18.10
C VAL A 261 -23.26 38.60 -17.95
N GLU A 262 -23.82 39.63 -18.58
CA GLU A 262 -23.29 41.01 -18.53
C GLU A 262 -23.44 41.65 -17.14
N SER A 263 -24.50 41.32 -16.39
CA SER A 263 -24.68 41.80 -15.01
C SER A 263 -23.77 41.12 -13.97
N ASN A 264 -23.04 40.06 -14.34
CA ASN A 264 -22.13 39.37 -13.42
C ASN A 264 -20.67 39.89 -13.56
N PRO A 265 -20.07 40.49 -12.51
CA PRO A 265 -18.73 41.08 -12.59
C PRO A 265 -17.61 40.11 -12.98
N LEU A 266 -17.69 38.83 -12.59
CA LEU A 266 -16.66 37.85 -12.97
C LEU A 266 -16.77 37.46 -14.44
N LEU A 267 -18.00 37.40 -14.97
CA LEU A 267 -18.24 37.06 -16.37
C LEU A 267 -17.91 38.23 -17.30
N SER A 268 -18.09 39.48 -16.88
CA SER A 268 -17.63 40.63 -17.67
C SER A 268 -16.10 40.64 -17.86
N ILE A 269 -15.33 40.28 -16.82
CA ILE A 269 -13.88 40.08 -16.90
C ILE A 269 -13.54 38.90 -17.84
N ALA A 270 -14.25 37.77 -17.71
CA ALA A 270 -14.03 36.60 -18.55
C ALA A 270 -14.31 36.87 -20.04
N MET A 271 -15.36 37.65 -20.35
CA MET A 271 -15.67 38.10 -21.72
C MET A 271 -14.62 39.08 -22.26
N GLU A 272 -14.10 40.00 -21.43
CA GLU A 272 -13.02 40.90 -21.85
C GLU A 272 -11.70 40.14 -22.13
N ILE A 273 -11.38 39.12 -21.32
CA ILE A 273 -10.26 38.21 -21.61
C ILE A 273 -10.44 37.53 -22.96
N ASP A 274 -11.65 37.02 -23.27
CA ASP A 274 -11.93 36.39 -24.57
C ASP A 274 -11.85 37.40 -25.72
N ARG A 275 -12.35 38.62 -25.55
CA ARG A 275 -12.25 39.69 -26.55
C ARG A 275 -10.79 40.05 -26.85
N VAL A 276 -9.97 40.25 -25.82
CA VAL A 276 -8.54 40.62 -25.97
C VAL A 276 -7.73 39.44 -26.50
N ALA A 277 -7.94 38.22 -26.00
CA ALA A 277 -7.23 37.03 -26.48
C ALA A 277 -7.56 36.70 -27.95
N ASN A 278 -8.82 36.87 -28.38
CA ASN A 278 -9.18 36.68 -29.79
C ASN A 278 -8.61 37.74 -30.73
N ALA A 279 -8.27 38.93 -30.23
CA ALA A 279 -7.65 40.00 -31.03
C ALA A 279 -6.10 39.94 -31.03
N ASP A 280 -5.46 39.39 -30.00
CA ASP A 280 -4.01 39.39 -29.86
C ASP A 280 -3.33 38.33 -30.77
N LYS A 281 -2.31 38.77 -31.51
CA LYS A 281 -1.51 37.94 -32.43
C LYS A 281 -0.87 36.73 -31.74
N TYR A 282 -0.60 36.77 -30.44
CA TYR A 282 0.00 35.66 -29.70
C TYR A 282 -0.90 34.43 -29.63
N PHE A 283 -2.20 34.61 -29.36
CA PHE A 283 -3.16 33.52 -29.20
C PHE A 283 -3.67 33.04 -30.56
N THR A 284 -4.03 33.98 -31.45
CA THR A 284 -4.51 33.68 -32.80
C THR A 284 -3.50 32.88 -33.63
N SER A 285 -2.22 33.27 -33.64
CA SER A 285 -1.16 32.51 -34.34
C SER A 285 -0.87 31.11 -33.77
N ARG A 286 -1.34 30.83 -32.54
CA ARG A 286 -1.19 29.52 -31.86
C ARG A 286 -2.50 28.74 -31.80
N ASN A 287 -3.57 29.26 -32.41
CA ASN A 287 -4.95 28.80 -32.29
C ASN A 287 -5.40 28.53 -30.84
N LEU A 288 -4.98 29.38 -29.89
CA LEU A 288 -5.40 29.31 -28.49
C LEU A 288 -6.76 30.01 -28.34
N LYS A 289 -7.82 29.22 -28.26
CA LYS A 289 -9.20 29.67 -28.02
C LYS A 289 -9.69 29.20 -26.65
N ALA A 290 -10.63 29.91 -26.06
CA ALA A 290 -11.31 29.44 -24.85
C ALA A 290 -12.04 28.11 -25.12
N ASN A 291 -11.92 27.17 -24.19
CA ASN A 291 -12.49 25.82 -24.31
C ASN A 291 -14.00 25.86 -24.05
N ALA A 292 -14.76 24.96 -24.68
CA ALA A 292 -16.20 24.85 -24.45
C ALA A 292 -16.51 24.56 -22.96
N ASP A 293 -15.64 23.80 -22.29
CA ASP A 293 -15.78 23.50 -20.86
C ASP A 293 -15.68 24.74 -19.96
N LEU A 294 -14.93 25.78 -20.38
CA LEU A 294 -14.88 27.07 -19.67
C LEU A 294 -16.15 27.89 -19.93
N TYR A 295 -16.61 27.96 -21.17
CA TYR A 295 -17.84 28.70 -21.50
C TYR A 295 -19.09 28.10 -20.83
N GLY A 296 -19.20 26.78 -20.72
CA GLY A 296 -20.33 26.16 -20.05
C GLY A 296 -20.32 26.40 -18.54
N CYS A 297 -19.15 26.57 -17.93
CA CYS A 297 -19.04 27.03 -16.54
C CYS A 297 -19.67 28.41 -16.33
N PHE A 298 -19.56 29.33 -17.29
CA PHE A 298 -20.19 30.65 -17.21
C PHE A 298 -21.71 30.58 -17.05
N MET A 299 -22.36 29.55 -17.61
CA MET A 299 -23.81 29.38 -17.45
C MET A 299 -24.21 29.10 -16.00
N TYR A 300 -23.47 28.24 -15.28
CA TYR A 300 -23.73 28.05 -13.86
C TYR A 300 -23.49 29.35 -13.07
N THR A 301 -22.44 30.12 -13.39
CA THR A 301 -22.17 31.43 -12.77
C THR A 301 -23.24 32.48 -13.04
N ALA A 302 -23.83 32.50 -14.24
CA ALA A 302 -24.94 33.39 -14.60
C ALA A 302 -26.24 33.09 -13.81
N PHE A 303 -26.40 31.84 -13.35
CA PHE A 303 -27.45 31.43 -12.40
C PHE A 303 -27.00 31.50 -10.92
N GLY A 304 -25.85 32.13 -10.63
CA GLY A 304 -25.40 32.42 -9.28
C GLY A 304 -24.80 31.23 -8.52
N PHE A 305 -24.34 30.19 -9.22
CA PHE A 305 -23.56 29.10 -8.62
C PHE A 305 -22.08 29.50 -8.52
N GLU A 306 -21.40 29.01 -7.47
CA GLU A 306 -20.01 29.34 -7.15
C GLU A 306 -19.02 28.30 -7.70
N THR A 307 -17.81 28.74 -8.03
CA THR A 307 -16.76 27.99 -8.73
C THR A 307 -16.52 26.56 -8.22
N ASP A 308 -16.50 26.37 -6.90
CA ASP A 308 -16.29 25.05 -6.26
C ASP A 308 -17.44 24.07 -6.52
N ILE A 309 -18.68 24.55 -6.55
CA ILE A 309 -19.87 23.77 -6.92
C ILE A 309 -19.95 23.59 -8.44
N ILE A 310 -19.50 24.56 -9.24
CA ILE A 310 -19.49 24.45 -10.70
C ILE A 310 -18.64 23.25 -11.16
N VAL A 311 -17.46 23.05 -10.59
CA VAL A 311 -16.60 21.89 -10.91
C VAL A 311 -17.29 20.57 -10.53
N ALA A 312 -18.01 20.54 -9.41
CA ALA A 312 -18.81 19.39 -9.00
C ALA A 312 -19.95 19.06 -9.99
N MET A 313 -20.70 20.09 -10.40
CA MET A 313 -21.82 19.99 -11.33
C MET A 313 -21.37 19.59 -12.74
N ALA A 314 -20.26 20.14 -13.21
CA ALA A 314 -19.63 19.73 -14.46
C ALA A 314 -19.09 18.29 -14.41
N SER A 315 -18.53 17.86 -13.28
CA SER A 315 -18.09 16.47 -13.09
C SER A 315 -19.28 15.50 -13.07
N LEU A 316 -20.39 15.88 -12.42
CA LEU A 316 -21.62 15.10 -12.39
C LEU A 316 -22.28 14.99 -13.77
N SER A 317 -22.30 16.07 -14.56
CA SER A 317 -22.82 16.04 -15.92
C SER A 317 -21.97 15.20 -16.89
N ARG A 318 -20.69 14.96 -16.56
CA ARG A 318 -19.82 14.00 -17.28
C ARG A 318 -20.11 12.53 -16.95
N MET A 319 -20.81 12.24 -15.85
CA MET A 319 -20.96 10.85 -15.37
C MET A 319 -21.72 9.91 -16.31
N PRO A 320 -22.78 10.30 -17.05
CA PRO A 320 -23.47 9.41 -17.96
C PRO A 320 -22.54 8.72 -18.98
N GLY A 321 -21.60 9.45 -19.59
CA GLY A 321 -20.61 8.88 -20.52
C GLY A 321 -19.57 8.00 -19.86
N VAL A 322 -19.05 8.41 -18.69
CA VAL A 322 -18.08 7.60 -17.92
C VAL A 322 -18.71 6.28 -17.46
N LEU A 323 -19.97 6.33 -17.04
CA LEU A 323 -20.78 5.16 -16.67
C LEU A 323 -21.15 4.29 -17.88
N ALA A 324 -21.37 4.88 -19.06
CA ALA A 324 -21.56 4.12 -20.30
C ALA A 324 -20.31 3.31 -20.68
N HIS A 325 -19.11 3.89 -20.55
CA HIS A 325 -17.86 3.14 -20.75
C HIS A 325 -17.63 2.05 -19.69
N TRP A 326 -18.09 2.26 -18.44
CA TRP A 326 -18.07 1.19 -17.43
C TRP A 326 -19.00 0.04 -17.82
N ARG A 327 -20.21 0.37 -18.26
CA ARG A 327 -21.22 -0.59 -18.74
C ARG A 327 -20.68 -1.43 -19.89
N GLU A 328 -20.08 -0.77 -20.88
CA GLU A 328 -19.37 -1.39 -22.00
C GLU A 328 -18.31 -2.38 -21.48
N ALA A 329 -17.38 -1.92 -20.64
CA ALA A 329 -16.33 -2.76 -20.08
C ALA A 329 -16.84 -3.98 -19.26
N MET A 330 -17.97 -3.85 -18.55
CA MET A 330 -18.55 -4.94 -17.75
C MET A 330 -19.37 -5.95 -18.56
N LEU A 331 -19.92 -5.56 -19.71
CA LEU A 331 -20.80 -6.39 -20.55
C LEU A 331 -20.12 -6.96 -21.80
N GLU A 332 -18.97 -6.43 -22.20
CA GLU A 332 -18.05 -7.12 -23.11
C GLU A 332 -17.45 -8.39 -22.46
N LYS A 333 -16.56 -9.07 -23.18
CA LYS A 333 -16.16 -10.47 -22.94
C LYS A 333 -15.17 -10.65 -21.77
N GLY A 334 -15.44 -9.94 -20.67
CA GLY A 334 -14.56 -9.70 -19.55
C GLY A 334 -13.72 -8.43 -19.78
N PRO A 335 -13.77 -7.43 -18.87
CA PRO A 335 -12.85 -6.31 -18.95
C PRO A 335 -11.42 -6.84 -18.76
N MET A 336 -10.58 -6.67 -19.79
CA MET A 336 -9.17 -7.01 -19.68
C MET A 336 -8.53 -6.14 -18.59
N LEU A 337 -7.84 -6.76 -17.63
CA LEU A 337 -7.16 -6.05 -16.54
C LEU A 337 -6.07 -5.13 -17.08
N TRP A 338 -6.15 -3.82 -16.82
CA TRP A 338 -5.20 -2.83 -17.34
C TRP A 338 -3.87 -2.87 -16.57
N ARG A 339 -2.90 -3.64 -17.08
CA ARG A 339 -1.52 -3.70 -16.57
C ARG A 339 -0.52 -3.19 -17.61
N PRO A 340 -0.33 -1.86 -17.74
CA PRO A 340 0.63 -1.31 -18.69
C PRO A 340 2.06 -1.75 -18.35
N GLN A 341 2.80 -2.18 -19.38
CA GLN A 341 4.22 -2.55 -19.24
C GLN A 341 5.13 -1.31 -19.18
N GLN A 342 6.27 -1.46 -18.52
CA GLN A 342 7.36 -0.48 -18.52
C GLN A 342 8.51 -0.95 -19.42
N SER A 343 9.02 -0.07 -20.29
CA SER A 343 10.27 -0.33 -21.01
C SER A 343 11.46 -0.06 -20.10
N ARG A 344 12.05 -1.12 -19.53
CA ARG A 344 13.31 -1.00 -18.79
C ARG A 344 14.44 -0.69 -19.77
N ALA A 345 14.85 0.59 -19.85
CA ALA A 345 16.17 0.92 -20.39
C ALA A 345 17.20 0.28 -19.45
N ALA A 346 17.83 -0.80 -19.91
CA ALA A 346 18.62 -1.65 -19.03
C ALA A 346 19.87 -0.92 -18.53
N ILE A 347 19.87 -0.59 -17.24
CA ILE A 347 21.09 -0.79 -16.46
C ILE A 347 21.24 -2.31 -16.36
N PHE A 348 22.15 -2.86 -17.17
CA PHE A 348 22.57 -4.25 -17.06
C PHE A 348 23.03 -4.51 -15.63
N GLU A 349 22.75 -5.70 -15.12
CA GLU A 349 23.22 -6.11 -13.80
C GLU A 349 24.74 -6.05 -13.79
N ALA A 350 25.28 -5.13 -12.99
CA ALA A 350 26.71 -5.10 -12.72
C ALA A 350 27.01 -6.33 -11.87
N THR A 351 27.58 -7.36 -12.49
CA THR A 351 28.11 -8.54 -11.80
C THR A 351 29.04 -8.08 -10.68
N THR A 352 28.61 -8.26 -9.43
CA THR A 352 29.40 -7.94 -8.24
C THR A 352 30.46 -9.01 -7.96
N ASN A 353 31.30 -9.29 -8.96
CA ASN A 353 32.49 -10.09 -8.77
C ASN A 353 33.63 -9.16 -8.35
N GLY A 354 33.80 -9.01 -7.05
CA GLY A 354 35.07 -8.53 -6.51
C GLY A 354 36.14 -9.59 -6.74
N LYS A 355 37.25 -9.19 -7.36
CA LYS A 355 38.52 -9.93 -7.44
C LYS A 355 38.42 -11.37 -7.97
N ASP A 356 38.71 -11.55 -9.25
CA ASP A 356 39.99 -12.17 -9.60
C ASP A 356 40.42 -11.89 -11.04
N ALA A 357 41.72 -11.66 -11.22
CA ALA A 357 42.34 -11.50 -12.52
C ALA A 357 42.93 -12.86 -12.95
N GLY A 358 42.21 -13.61 -13.78
CA GLY A 358 42.60 -14.97 -14.15
C GLY A 358 42.12 -15.41 -15.53
N GLY A 359 42.95 -15.15 -16.56
CA GLY A 359 42.96 -15.93 -17.80
C GLY A 359 41.83 -15.69 -18.82
N LEU A 360 42.12 -14.94 -19.88
CA LEU A 360 41.48 -15.20 -21.17
C LEU A 360 41.86 -16.60 -21.65
N ARG A 361 40.88 -17.43 -22.01
CA ARG A 361 41.02 -18.40 -23.10
C ARG A 361 39.79 -18.38 -23.98
N ALA A 362 39.99 -18.01 -25.24
CA ALA A 362 39.03 -18.23 -26.30
C ALA A 362 39.20 -19.64 -26.86
N ALA A 363 38.12 -20.41 -26.86
CA ALA A 363 37.84 -21.58 -27.68
C ALA A 363 36.31 -21.74 -27.67
N GLY A 364 35.64 -22.19 -28.73
CA GLY A 364 36.20 -22.70 -29.97
C GLY A 364 35.29 -23.79 -30.53
N ASP A 365 34.22 -23.33 -31.18
CA ASP A 365 33.52 -24.02 -32.27
C ASP A 365 32.53 -25.19 -31.98
N MET A 366 31.56 -25.26 -32.91
CA MET A 366 30.68 -26.37 -33.31
C MET A 366 29.60 -26.94 -32.35
N GLY A 367 28.34 -26.79 -32.79
CA GLY A 367 27.16 -27.41 -32.17
C GLY A 367 25.81 -26.89 -32.69
N GLU A 368 25.57 -26.85 -34.01
CA GLU A 368 24.22 -26.66 -34.57
C GLU A 368 23.30 -27.83 -34.15
N VAL A 369 22.00 -27.62 -33.89
CA VAL A 369 20.91 -27.74 -34.89
C VAL A 369 19.59 -27.22 -34.23
N PRO A 370 18.59 -26.70 -34.99
CA PRO A 370 17.90 -25.47 -34.59
C PRO A 370 16.41 -25.60 -34.22
N GLY A 371 15.84 -24.48 -33.73
CA GLY A 371 14.41 -24.26 -33.50
C GLY A 371 14.04 -22.77 -33.44
N GLU A 372 13.98 -22.12 -34.62
CA GLU A 372 13.40 -20.77 -34.80
C GLU A 372 11.87 -20.76 -34.53
N SER A 373 11.15 -19.64 -34.31
CA SER A 373 11.53 -18.22 -34.43
C SER A 373 10.65 -17.27 -33.58
N LYS A 374 11.30 -16.23 -33.04
CA LYS A 374 10.96 -14.79 -33.13
C LYS A 374 9.48 -14.34 -33.02
N THR A 375 9.19 -13.73 -31.87
CA THR A 375 8.89 -12.29 -31.72
C THR A 375 8.55 -11.47 -32.97
N LEU A 376 7.50 -10.64 -32.89
CA LEU A 376 7.53 -9.28 -33.45
C LEU A 376 6.64 -8.32 -32.66
N ALA A 377 7.04 -7.04 -32.59
CA ALA A 377 6.30 -5.99 -31.90
C ALA A 377 6.31 -4.69 -32.71
N ARG A 378 5.11 -4.08 -32.84
CA ARG A 378 4.87 -2.68 -33.31
C ARG A 378 5.27 -2.44 -34.80
N ILE A 379 4.79 -1.43 -35.50
CA ILE A 379 4.49 -0.02 -35.14
C ILE A 379 3.17 0.43 -35.80
N GLY A 380 2.52 1.47 -35.25
CA GLY A 380 1.30 2.05 -35.83
C GLY A 380 1.51 3.45 -36.44
N GLN A 381 0.37 4.06 -36.81
CA GLN A 381 0.18 5.48 -37.16
C GLN A 381 0.36 5.89 -38.65
N GLN A 382 -0.76 6.00 -39.37
CA GLN A 382 -1.26 7.30 -39.85
C GLN A 382 -2.77 7.25 -40.15
N CYS A 383 -3.41 8.43 -40.20
CA CYS A 383 -4.87 8.59 -40.24
C CYS A 383 -5.38 8.90 -41.66
N GLY A 384 -6.65 8.55 -41.94
CA GLY A 384 -7.51 9.38 -42.79
C GLY A 384 -8.53 8.65 -43.68
N GLN A 385 -9.83 8.93 -43.46
CA GLN A 385 -10.96 8.70 -44.38
C GLN A 385 -11.29 7.22 -44.71
N MET A 386 -12.53 6.80 -45.04
CA MET A 386 -13.88 7.40 -44.93
C MET A 386 -14.93 6.26 -44.97
N GLU A 387 -16.07 6.47 -44.31
CA GLU A 387 -17.41 5.95 -44.64
C GLU A 387 -17.73 4.42 -44.62
N TRP A 388 -19.04 4.15 -44.67
CA TRP A 388 -19.73 2.89 -44.36
C TRP A 388 -20.01 2.04 -45.61
N GLY A 389 -20.06 0.71 -45.44
CA GLY A 389 -20.62 -0.20 -46.46
C GLY A 389 -20.71 -1.66 -46.00
N LEU A 390 -21.90 -2.25 -46.06
CA LEU A 390 -22.16 -3.67 -45.77
C LEU A 390 -22.16 -4.55 -47.04
N ASN A 391 -21.81 -5.82 -46.85
CA ASN A 391 -22.14 -7.02 -47.66
C ASN A 391 -21.31 -7.46 -48.89
N SER A 392 -20.86 -8.73 -48.78
CA SER A 392 -20.93 -9.85 -49.75
C SER A 392 -19.87 -10.05 -50.86
N GLY A 393 -19.34 -11.30 -50.95
CA GLY A 393 -18.55 -11.86 -52.08
C GLY A 393 -17.12 -12.36 -51.73
N ALA A 394 -16.70 -13.54 -52.22
CA ALA A 394 -15.39 -14.23 -51.95
C ALA A 394 -15.17 -15.42 -52.94
N PRO A 395 -14.00 -16.11 -53.02
CA PRO A 395 -12.71 -15.96 -52.33
C PRO A 395 -11.60 -15.36 -53.26
N PRO A 396 -10.55 -16.01 -53.85
CA PRO A 396 -10.13 -17.43 -53.96
C PRO A 396 -8.84 -17.78 -53.14
N CYS A 397 -7.84 -18.47 -53.72
CA CYS A 397 -6.70 -19.13 -53.06
C CYS A 397 -5.29 -18.82 -53.68
N ASP A 398 -4.24 -19.32 -53.01
CA ASP A 398 -2.95 -19.89 -53.51
C ASP A 398 -1.67 -19.04 -53.80
N GLU A 399 -0.62 -19.43 -53.06
CA GLU A 399 0.82 -19.66 -53.44
C GLU A 399 1.90 -18.52 -53.52
N PRO A 400 3.22 -18.84 -53.36
CA PRO A 400 4.09 -18.04 -52.47
C PRO A 400 5.50 -17.56 -52.96
N ALA A 401 6.09 -16.67 -52.12
CA ALA A 401 7.51 -16.55 -51.70
C ALA A 401 8.63 -15.84 -52.54
N VAL A 402 9.56 -15.21 -51.77
CA VAL A 402 10.94 -14.67 -52.01
C VAL A 402 11.18 -13.54 -53.06
N PRO A 403 12.30 -12.77 -53.00
CA PRO A 403 13.24 -12.40 -51.90
C PRO A 403 13.52 -10.85 -51.82
N TYR A 404 14.63 -10.43 -51.18
CA TYR A 404 15.42 -9.16 -51.31
C TYR A 404 15.75 -8.34 -50.03
N ILE A 405 16.65 -7.35 -50.18
CA ILE A 405 17.94 -7.35 -49.45
C ILE A 405 18.63 -5.96 -49.35
N PHE A 406 19.40 -5.77 -48.26
CA PHE A 406 20.57 -4.87 -48.06
C PHE A 406 20.45 -3.30 -47.97
N THR A 407 20.95 -2.82 -46.82
CA THR A 407 21.91 -1.70 -46.59
C THR A 407 21.56 -0.19 -46.61
N THR A 408 22.22 0.49 -45.65
CA THR A 408 22.91 1.81 -45.66
C THR A 408 22.30 3.11 -45.10
N ALA A 409 23.01 3.61 -44.07
CA ALA A 409 23.39 5.01 -43.76
C ALA A 409 22.39 6.00 -43.09
N MET A 410 22.90 6.72 -42.08
CA MET A 410 22.26 7.81 -41.32
C MET A 410 23.16 9.08 -41.33
N PRO A 411 22.61 10.30 -41.14
CA PRO A 411 23.39 11.55 -41.05
C PRO A 411 24.35 11.61 -39.84
N ALA A 412 25.46 12.35 -39.99
CA ALA A 412 26.60 12.31 -39.07
C ALA A 412 26.63 13.38 -37.95
N ASP A 413 25.84 14.44 -38.00
CA ASP A 413 25.90 15.60 -37.07
C ASP A 413 25.29 15.34 -35.67
N PHE A 414 25.47 14.13 -35.14
CA PHE A 414 25.02 13.73 -33.80
C PHE A 414 26.17 13.12 -33.00
N ALA A 415 26.78 13.91 -32.10
CA ALA A 415 27.88 13.48 -31.24
C ALA A 415 27.37 13.17 -29.82
N PHE A 416 27.52 11.92 -29.38
CA PHE A 416 27.24 11.52 -28.00
C PHE A 416 28.40 11.89 -27.08
N VAL A 417 28.11 12.66 -26.04
CA VAL A 417 29.09 12.96 -24.98
C VAL A 417 28.94 11.93 -23.85
N THR A 418 29.97 11.12 -23.65
CA THR A 418 30.01 10.12 -22.57
C THR A 418 30.17 10.77 -21.19
N VAL A 419 29.33 10.35 -20.25
CA VAL A 419 29.42 10.75 -18.83
C VAL A 419 30.24 9.70 -18.10
N SER A 420 31.23 10.10 -17.28
CA SER A 420 31.93 9.13 -16.43
C SER A 420 31.04 8.65 -15.27
N ASN A 421 31.39 7.52 -14.67
CA ASN A 421 30.62 6.83 -13.63
C ASN A 421 30.29 7.69 -12.38
N SER A 422 30.93 8.86 -12.21
CA SER A 422 30.58 9.84 -11.17
C SER A 422 29.45 10.82 -11.58
N GLY A 423 28.72 10.54 -12.67
CA GLY A 423 27.69 11.44 -13.22
C GLY A 423 28.23 12.75 -13.79
N ARG A 424 29.53 12.82 -14.11
CA ARG A 424 30.20 14.02 -14.66
C ARG A 424 30.85 13.70 -16.01
N THR A 425 30.52 14.47 -17.04
CA THR A 425 31.16 14.43 -18.38
C THR A 425 32.63 14.87 -18.31
N GLN A 426 33.46 14.57 -19.31
CA GLN A 426 34.87 15.03 -19.27
C GLN A 426 34.96 16.56 -19.23
N PRO A 427 36.01 17.16 -18.64
CA PRO A 427 36.16 18.62 -18.59
C PRO A 427 36.21 19.28 -19.98
N THR A 428 36.83 18.60 -20.95
CA THR A 428 36.85 18.96 -22.38
C THR A 428 35.44 19.04 -22.95
N ASP A 429 34.62 18.01 -22.73
CA ASP A 429 33.28 17.93 -23.30
C ASP A 429 32.33 18.90 -22.59
N ARG A 430 32.55 19.18 -21.29
CA ARG A 430 31.87 20.27 -20.59
C ARG A 430 32.26 21.65 -21.13
N SER A 431 33.47 21.80 -21.67
CA SER A 431 33.87 23.01 -22.41
C SER A 431 33.12 23.09 -23.74
N VAL A 432 33.08 22.00 -24.51
CA VAL A 432 32.33 21.93 -25.79
C VAL A 432 30.84 22.20 -25.59
N ILE A 433 30.19 21.53 -24.64
CA ILE A 433 28.78 21.73 -24.28
C ILE A 433 28.53 23.19 -23.85
N ARG A 434 29.40 23.79 -23.03
CA ARG A 434 29.28 25.21 -22.68
C ARG A 434 29.50 26.14 -23.86
N SER A 435 30.43 25.81 -24.77
CA SER A 435 30.74 26.64 -25.94
C SER A 435 29.61 26.66 -26.97
N ARG A 436 28.93 25.53 -27.24
CA ARG A 436 27.76 25.49 -28.12
C ARG A 436 26.49 26.00 -27.44
N CYS A 437 26.24 25.63 -26.17
CA CYS A 437 24.94 25.85 -25.51
C CYS A 437 24.88 27.06 -24.57
N MET A 438 25.98 27.79 -24.35
CA MET A 438 26.01 29.06 -23.59
C MET A 438 26.74 30.17 -24.36
N ILE A 439 26.42 30.32 -25.65
CA ILE A 439 26.85 31.50 -26.42
C ILE A 439 26.13 32.75 -25.89
N GLY A 440 26.84 33.53 -25.08
CA GLY A 440 26.68 34.99 -25.09
C GLY A 440 25.92 35.70 -23.97
N LYS A 441 25.46 35.05 -22.87
CA LYS A 441 24.84 35.80 -21.75
C LYS A 441 25.28 35.40 -20.33
N ASN A 442 25.64 36.44 -19.57
CA ASN A 442 25.78 36.54 -18.11
C ASN A 442 27.08 36.05 -17.44
N ARG A 443 28.14 36.84 -17.59
CA ARG A 443 29.10 37.11 -16.50
C ARG A 443 29.13 38.61 -16.17
N GLN A 444 28.79 38.96 -14.94
CA GLN A 444 29.15 40.22 -14.28
C GLN A 444 29.83 39.80 -12.98
N GLU A 445 31.16 39.78 -12.92
CA GLU A 445 31.88 39.37 -11.72
C GLU A 445 32.13 40.56 -10.78
N GLY A 446 32.52 40.30 -9.53
CA GLY A 446 32.19 41.19 -8.41
C GLY A 446 30.79 40.93 -7.83
N SER A 447 30.02 40.02 -8.46
CA SER A 447 28.80 39.39 -7.95
C SER A 447 28.99 38.75 -6.57
N ARG A 448 27.89 38.57 -5.83
CA ARG A 448 27.90 37.95 -4.48
C ARG A 448 28.62 36.59 -4.44
N ARG A 449 28.56 35.83 -5.54
CA ARG A 449 29.19 34.50 -5.69
C ARG A 449 30.72 34.60 -5.85
N SER A 450 31.21 35.55 -6.64
CA SER A 450 32.66 35.81 -6.77
C SER A 450 33.29 36.30 -5.45
N LYS A 451 32.58 37.15 -4.70
CA LYS A 451 33.01 37.65 -3.38
C LYS A 451 32.99 36.56 -2.28
N GLN A 452 32.12 35.57 -2.38
CA GLN A 452 32.13 34.41 -1.47
C GLN A 452 33.30 33.46 -1.72
N ALA A 453 33.71 33.25 -2.98
CA ALA A 453 34.87 32.42 -3.31
C ALA A 453 36.16 32.97 -2.70
N ALA A 454 36.42 34.27 -2.86
CA ALA A 454 37.61 34.93 -2.29
C ALA A 454 37.69 34.82 -0.75
N ARG A 455 36.55 35.00 -0.06
CA ARG A 455 36.48 34.88 1.42
C ARG A 455 36.70 33.45 1.93
N LYS A 456 36.40 32.43 1.13
CA LYS A 456 36.60 31.02 1.52
C LYS A 456 38.08 30.63 1.49
N VAL A 457 38.86 31.21 0.57
CA VAL A 457 40.31 31.02 0.50
C VAL A 457 41.03 31.67 1.69
N GLN A 458 40.59 32.85 2.13
CA GLN A 458 41.19 33.54 3.30
C GLN A 458 40.95 32.83 4.64
N ARG A 459 39.82 32.12 4.84
CA ARG A 459 39.55 31.41 6.10
C ARG A 459 40.33 30.11 6.27
N ALA A 460 40.70 29.44 5.17
CA ALA A 460 41.46 28.19 5.22
C ALA A 460 42.90 28.36 5.71
N ALA A 461 43.45 29.59 5.69
CA ALA A 461 44.81 29.89 6.12
C ALA A 461 44.95 30.20 7.64
N ALA A 462 43.86 30.14 8.42
CA ALA A 462 43.81 30.67 9.78
C ALA A 462 43.46 29.63 10.88
N GLN A 463 43.49 28.33 10.56
CA GLN A 463 43.15 27.24 11.50
C GLN A 463 44.27 26.23 11.77
N THR A 464 45.52 26.55 11.40
CA THR A 464 46.72 25.77 11.77
C THR A 464 47.50 26.43 12.90
N THR A 465 46.91 26.50 14.10
CA THR A 465 47.62 26.78 15.36
C THR A 465 46.85 26.28 16.60
N SER A 466 47.55 25.54 17.47
CA SER A 466 47.24 25.24 18.89
C SER A 466 46.27 24.09 19.22
N GLU A 467 46.86 22.91 19.44
CA GLU A 467 46.33 21.86 20.33
C GLU A 467 46.81 22.06 21.79
N ASN A 468 46.23 21.26 22.72
CA ASN A 468 46.81 20.67 23.96
C ASN A 468 46.35 21.10 25.38
N ALA A 469 46.43 20.10 26.27
CA ALA A 469 46.25 20.02 27.74
C ALA A 469 44.78 19.98 28.30
N GLY A 470 44.45 19.17 29.32
CA GLY A 470 45.19 18.06 29.96
C GLY A 470 44.59 17.49 31.29
N LEU A 471 44.40 16.15 31.35
CA LEU A 471 44.61 15.17 32.46
C LEU A 471 44.02 15.26 33.91
N GLN A 472 43.56 14.07 34.37
CA GLN A 472 43.58 13.46 35.75
C GLN A 472 42.56 13.94 36.84
N SER A 473 42.12 13.12 37.82
CA SER A 473 42.57 11.80 38.32
C SER A 473 41.43 10.76 38.58
N LEU A 474 41.38 10.05 39.74
CA LEU A 474 40.57 8.85 40.06
C LEU A 474 40.29 8.69 41.59
N HIS A 475 39.26 7.94 42.02
CA HIS A 475 39.32 6.77 42.95
C HIS A 475 37.96 6.23 43.50
N HIS A 476 37.78 4.89 43.47
CA HIS A 476 37.00 3.97 44.38
C HIS A 476 35.49 4.18 44.68
N SER A 477 34.60 3.17 44.84
CA SER A 477 34.61 1.69 44.65
C SER A 477 33.17 1.10 44.77
N VAL A 478 32.98 -0.20 44.45
CA VAL A 478 31.76 -1.07 44.60
C VAL A 478 30.80 -1.14 43.37
N PRO A 479 30.40 -2.33 42.86
CA PRO A 479 29.68 -2.48 41.58
C PRO A 479 28.17 -2.81 41.71
N PRO A 480 27.34 -2.43 40.71
CA PRO A 480 25.98 -2.97 40.56
C PRO A 480 25.63 -3.50 39.15
N ILE A 481 24.93 -4.64 39.14
CA ILE A 481 23.75 -5.00 38.31
C ILE A 481 23.65 -4.41 36.89
N ASN A 482 23.83 -5.27 35.86
CA ASN A 482 23.48 -4.95 34.47
C ASN A 482 21.96 -4.76 34.33
N THR A 483 21.51 -3.51 34.10
CA THR A 483 20.11 -3.14 33.83
C THR A 483 20.00 -2.19 32.64
N TRP A 484 18.85 -2.23 31.94
CA TRP A 484 18.51 -1.35 30.82
C TRP A 484 18.73 0.15 31.21
N PRO A 485 19.61 0.90 30.53
CA PRO A 485 20.12 2.18 31.05
C PRO A 485 19.06 3.24 31.38
N CYS A 486 19.08 3.67 32.65
CA CYS A 486 18.23 4.73 33.20
C CYS A 486 19.06 5.73 34.01
N THR A 487 19.56 6.79 33.35
CA THR A 487 20.19 7.94 34.01
C THR A 487 19.17 9.05 34.23
N THR A 488 18.98 9.47 35.48
CA THR A 488 18.21 10.67 35.84
C THR A 488 18.88 11.92 35.26
N TYR A 489 18.20 12.66 34.38
CA TYR A 489 18.80 13.83 33.71
C TYR A 489 17.87 15.04 33.58
N ASN A 490 18.47 16.22 33.56
CA ASN A 490 17.84 17.53 33.76
C ASN A 490 17.42 18.16 32.41
N GLU A 491 16.13 18.45 32.24
CA GLU A 491 15.51 18.78 30.94
C GLU A 491 16.03 20.07 30.27
N LYS A 492 16.77 20.93 30.98
CA LYS A 492 17.16 22.25 30.48
C LYS A 492 18.49 22.33 29.72
N GLN A 493 19.42 21.39 29.89
CA GLN A 493 20.72 21.46 29.20
C GLN A 493 20.71 20.84 27.79
N GLN A 494 19.86 19.84 27.55
CA GLN A 494 19.83 19.12 26.28
C GLN A 494 19.33 19.99 25.10
N ALA A 495 18.41 20.94 25.35
CA ALA A 495 17.82 21.78 24.32
C ALA A 495 18.83 22.72 23.62
N GLU A 496 19.96 23.05 24.27
CA GLU A 496 21.01 23.88 23.69
C GLU A 496 22.05 23.04 22.91
N GLU A 497 22.35 21.83 23.37
CA GLU A 497 23.26 20.90 22.66
C GLU A 497 22.61 20.27 21.41
N ASP A 498 21.32 19.93 21.46
CA ASP A 498 20.59 19.33 20.33
C ASP A 498 20.51 20.25 19.10
N SER A 499 20.70 21.57 19.28
CA SER A 499 20.77 22.53 18.17
C SER A 499 22.13 22.55 17.45
N GLN A 500 23.19 21.99 18.03
CA GLN A 500 24.56 22.11 17.49
C GLN A 500 25.12 20.82 16.85
N ALA A 501 24.58 19.64 17.17
CA ALA A 501 25.10 18.35 16.68
C ALA A 501 24.63 17.93 15.27
N LEU A 502 23.82 18.75 14.58
CA LEU A 502 23.23 18.42 13.27
C LEU A 502 24.18 18.69 12.07
N SER A 503 25.38 18.11 12.09
CA SER A 503 26.23 18.02 10.89
C SER A 503 27.19 16.82 10.89
N THR A 504 27.26 16.17 9.71
CA THR A 504 28.28 15.22 9.19
C THR A 504 28.39 13.80 9.79
N GLU A 505 27.98 12.83 8.95
CA GLU A 505 28.58 11.50 8.68
C GLU A 505 28.53 10.45 9.83
N ASP A 506 28.40 9.12 9.60
CA ASP A 506 29.07 8.26 8.61
C ASP A 506 28.20 7.21 7.88
N VAL A 507 28.77 6.62 6.82
CA VAL A 507 28.21 5.52 6.00
C VAL A 507 29.10 4.28 6.04
N ALA A 508 28.52 3.11 6.33
CA ALA A 508 29.08 1.79 6.02
C ALA A 508 27.97 0.78 5.65
N ARG A 509 28.32 -0.21 4.82
CA ARG A 509 27.40 -1.15 4.13
C ARG A 509 27.16 -2.43 4.93
N ASP A 510 26.05 -3.13 4.64
CA ASP A 510 26.01 -4.55 4.24
C ASP A 510 24.59 -4.96 3.78
N ASP A 511 24.45 -6.16 3.21
CA ASP A 511 23.37 -6.65 2.31
C ASP A 511 21.90 -6.62 2.81
N ALA A 512 21.62 -6.07 3.99
CA ALA A 512 20.26 -5.96 4.55
C ALA A 512 19.30 -5.09 3.70
N SER A 513 19.80 -4.28 2.74
CA SER A 513 18.97 -3.37 1.94
C SER A 513 18.13 -4.04 0.85
N ALA A 514 18.31 -5.33 0.58
CA ALA A 514 17.54 -6.04 -0.47
C ALA A 514 16.09 -6.36 -0.06
N LEU A 515 15.79 -6.44 1.24
CA LEU A 515 14.46 -6.79 1.77
C LEU A 515 13.53 -5.59 2.05
N MET A 516 14.05 -4.37 1.91
CA MET A 516 13.29 -3.13 2.17
C MET A 516 13.45 -2.18 0.99
N PRO A 517 12.37 -1.60 0.45
CA PRO A 517 12.52 -0.53 -0.52
C PRO A 517 13.21 0.66 0.16
N LEU A 518 14.43 0.98 -0.28
CA LEU A 518 15.07 2.27 -0.02
C LEU A 518 14.11 3.35 -0.52
N VAL A 519 13.41 4.03 0.38
CA VAL A 519 12.50 5.14 0.07
C VAL A 519 13.36 6.32 -0.39
N PRO A 520 13.41 6.65 -1.69
CA PRO A 520 14.15 7.80 -2.16
C PRO A 520 13.14 8.93 -2.27
N HIS A 521 12.94 9.70 -1.19
CA HIS A 521 12.37 11.07 -1.10
C HIS A 521 11.87 11.33 0.33
N PRO A 522 11.83 12.59 0.80
CA PRO A 522 11.14 12.94 2.05
C PRO A 522 9.66 12.54 1.99
N PRO A 523 8.99 12.31 3.15
CA PRO A 523 7.59 11.94 3.17
C PRO A 523 6.71 12.98 2.46
N PRO A 524 5.58 12.56 1.84
CA PRO A 524 4.68 13.47 1.15
C PRO A 524 4.25 14.64 2.06
N SER A 525 4.01 15.80 1.44
CA SER A 525 3.30 16.93 2.08
C SER A 525 2.04 16.45 2.82
N ASP A 526 1.38 15.47 2.22
CA ASP A 526 0.05 15.03 2.58
C ASP A 526 0.02 14.23 3.89
N MET A 527 1.18 13.78 4.40
CA MET A 527 1.27 13.23 5.76
C MET A 527 0.97 14.29 6.84
N SER A 528 1.11 15.59 6.56
CA SER A 528 0.69 16.65 7.49
C SER A 528 -0.83 16.74 7.68
N LEU A 529 -1.61 16.08 6.81
CA LEU A 529 -3.07 16.03 6.88
C LEU A 529 -3.57 14.89 7.79
N ILE A 530 -2.73 13.86 8.01
CA ILE A 530 -3.02 12.78 8.93
C ILE A 530 -2.56 13.19 10.34
N ARG A 531 -3.51 13.61 11.18
CA ARG A 531 -3.24 13.84 12.60
C ARG A 531 -3.45 12.55 13.39
N PHE A 532 -2.33 12.02 13.87
CA PHE A 532 -2.21 10.83 14.70
C PHE A 532 -2.68 11.08 16.15
N ALA A 533 -2.68 10.04 16.98
CA ALA A 533 -3.06 10.14 18.40
C ALA A 533 -2.20 11.14 19.20
N GLU A 534 -0.97 11.41 18.74
CA GLU A 534 -0.08 12.45 19.26
C GLU A 534 0.64 13.13 18.09
N GLU A 535 1.07 14.40 18.25
CA GLU A 535 1.89 15.06 17.23
C GLU A 535 3.27 14.40 17.15
N LEU A 536 3.72 14.11 15.93
CA LEU A 536 4.97 13.43 15.66
C LEU A 536 5.99 14.39 15.06
N GLU A 537 7.21 14.38 15.57
CA GLU A 537 8.37 15.00 14.93
C GLU A 537 8.73 14.31 13.61
N ARG A 538 9.46 15.00 12.72
CA ARG A 538 9.87 14.46 11.41
C ARG A 538 10.55 13.07 11.47
N PRO A 539 11.47 12.76 12.41
CA PRO A 539 12.06 11.42 12.49
C PRO A 539 11.02 10.32 12.77
N SER A 540 10.06 10.61 13.64
CA SER A 540 8.95 9.69 13.95
C SER A 540 7.97 9.52 12.78
N GLN A 541 7.73 10.57 11.99
CA GLN A 541 6.92 10.49 10.76
C GLN A 541 7.56 9.58 9.70
N GLU A 542 8.89 9.62 9.57
CA GLU A 542 9.66 8.75 8.66
C GLU A 542 9.59 7.28 9.12
N ILE A 543 9.71 7.01 10.42
CA ILE A 543 9.50 5.67 11.00
C ILE A 543 8.07 5.17 10.71
N LEU A 544 7.07 6.05 10.76
CA LEU A 544 5.69 5.68 10.43
C LEU A 544 5.49 5.38 8.93
N PHE A 545 6.16 6.11 8.03
CA PHE A 545 6.13 5.80 6.61
C PHE A 545 6.73 4.42 6.32
N ARG A 546 7.81 4.06 7.02
CA ARG A 546 8.35 2.70 7.02
C ARG A 546 7.34 1.69 7.54
N LEU A 547 6.66 1.94 8.67
CA LEU A 547 5.62 1.07 9.22
C LEU A 547 4.48 0.81 8.21
N ILE A 548 4.04 1.82 7.46
CA ILE A 548 2.98 1.66 6.45
C ILE A 548 3.43 0.71 5.33
N ASN A 549 4.67 0.86 4.85
CA ASN A 549 5.28 -0.09 3.90
C ASN A 549 5.55 -1.48 4.54
N PHE A 550 5.85 -1.52 5.84
CA PHE A 550 6.15 -2.74 6.60
C PHE A 550 4.90 -3.57 6.89
N ASN A 551 3.75 -2.93 7.08
CA ASN A 551 2.46 -3.63 7.23
C ASN A 551 2.07 -4.40 5.96
N ALA A 552 2.57 -4.01 4.77
CA ALA A 552 2.43 -4.82 3.56
C ALA A 552 3.28 -6.11 3.60
N LEU A 553 4.36 -6.14 4.40
CA LEU A 553 5.21 -7.31 4.64
C LEU A 553 4.70 -8.18 5.81
N LYS A 554 3.50 -7.95 6.35
CA LYS A 554 2.97 -8.73 7.48
C LYS A 554 2.91 -10.25 7.21
N GLY A 555 2.69 -10.65 5.96
CA GLY A 555 2.77 -12.06 5.54
C GLY A 555 4.16 -12.69 5.67
N THR A 556 5.23 -11.89 5.79
CA THR A 556 6.60 -12.39 6.01
C THR A 556 6.87 -12.80 7.46
N PHE A 557 6.13 -12.25 8.45
CA PHE A 557 6.27 -12.69 9.85
C PHE A 557 5.47 -13.95 10.16
N TYR A 558 4.29 -14.07 9.55
CA TYR A 558 3.39 -15.21 9.75
C TYR A 558 3.00 -15.83 8.40
N PRO A 559 3.95 -16.41 7.64
CA PRO A 559 3.70 -16.97 6.32
C PRO A 559 2.70 -18.14 6.33
N ILE A 560 2.42 -18.73 7.49
CA ILE A 560 1.32 -19.69 7.67
C ILE A 560 -0.07 -19.08 7.36
N GLU A 561 -0.24 -17.75 7.43
CA GLU A 561 -1.47 -17.05 6.99
C GLU A 561 -1.73 -17.22 5.47
N HIS A 562 -0.76 -17.71 4.69
CA HIS A 562 -0.95 -18.11 3.29
C HIS A 562 -1.38 -19.58 3.13
N CYS A 563 -1.38 -20.36 4.20
CA CYS A 563 -1.67 -21.80 4.22
C CYS A 563 -2.97 -22.15 4.96
N VAL A 564 -3.39 -21.28 5.88
CA VAL A 564 -4.51 -21.47 6.81
C VAL A 564 -5.38 -20.21 6.83
N ASP A 565 -6.71 -20.36 6.76
CA ASP A 565 -7.62 -19.24 6.98
C ASP A 565 -7.70 -18.95 8.48
N LEU A 566 -6.91 -17.98 8.94
CA LEU A 566 -6.99 -17.44 10.29
C LEU A 566 -7.88 -16.19 10.27
N PRO A 567 -9.21 -16.31 10.46
CA PRO A 567 -10.15 -15.23 10.24
C PRO A 567 -9.81 -14.02 11.11
N ARG A 568 -9.88 -12.84 10.49
CA ARG A 568 -9.70 -11.56 11.18
C ARG A 568 -10.91 -11.31 12.07
N SER A 569 -10.70 -11.25 13.39
CA SER A 569 -11.65 -10.54 14.27
C SER A 569 -11.77 -9.09 13.79
N ALA A 570 -12.99 -8.58 13.65
CA ALA A 570 -13.24 -7.20 13.21
C ALA A 570 -12.62 -6.17 14.17
N ASN A 571 -12.60 -6.48 15.46
CA ASN A 571 -12.15 -5.59 16.54
C ASN A 571 -10.61 -5.48 16.66
N SER A 572 -9.85 -6.01 15.69
CA SER A 572 -8.38 -6.03 15.73
C SER A 572 -7.75 -5.47 14.45
N GLU A 573 -7.64 -6.25 13.37
CA GLU A 573 -6.66 -5.90 12.32
C GLU A 573 -7.11 -4.73 11.43
N ALA A 574 -8.43 -4.58 11.22
CA ALA A 574 -9.00 -3.40 10.58
C ALA A 574 -8.91 -2.15 11.48
N LEU A 575 -8.94 -2.32 12.81
CA LEU A 575 -8.82 -1.22 13.76
C LEU A 575 -7.37 -0.77 13.99
N SER A 576 -6.36 -1.56 13.62
CA SER A 576 -4.94 -1.22 13.85
C SER A 576 -4.53 0.17 13.33
N PHE A 577 -4.93 0.54 12.12
CA PHE A 577 -4.69 1.90 11.60
C PHE A 577 -5.54 2.97 12.31
N SER A 578 -6.75 2.62 12.76
CA SER A 578 -7.57 3.53 13.57
C SER A 578 -6.98 3.79 14.96
N TRP A 579 -6.30 2.81 15.56
CA TRP A 579 -5.59 2.95 16.83
C TRP A 579 -4.34 3.83 16.70
N ILE A 580 -3.60 3.76 15.58
CA ILE A 580 -2.50 4.71 15.29
C ILE A 580 -3.02 6.17 15.26
N LEU A 581 -4.29 6.38 14.90
CA LEU A 581 -4.95 7.70 14.87
C LEU A 581 -5.61 8.11 16.20
N GLN A 582 -5.86 7.19 17.14
CA GLN A 582 -6.73 7.42 18.32
C GLN A 582 -6.09 7.05 19.66
N ASP A 583 -5.22 6.05 19.70
CA ASP A 583 -4.58 5.52 20.91
C ASP A 583 -3.07 5.83 20.91
N LYS A 584 -2.64 6.64 21.88
CA LYS A 584 -1.25 7.10 22.01
C LYS A 584 -0.29 5.97 22.38
N ILE A 585 -0.75 5.00 23.16
CA ILE A 585 0.03 3.83 23.58
C ILE A 585 0.33 2.98 22.36
N PHE A 586 -0.72 2.72 21.56
CA PHE A 586 -0.61 1.96 20.31
C PHE A 586 0.29 2.67 19.30
N LEU A 587 0.08 3.97 19.07
CA LEU A 587 0.91 4.79 18.18
C LEU A 587 2.40 4.66 18.50
N HIS A 588 2.79 4.90 19.76
CA HIS A 588 4.19 4.79 20.15
C HIS A 588 4.71 3.34 20.12
N SER A 589 3.88 2.35 20.44
CA SER A 589 4.28 0.93 20.33
C SER A 589 4.55 0.52 18.89
N ALA A 590 3.80 1.05 17.93
CA ALA A 590 3.93 0.76 16.51
C ALA A 590 5.15 1.46 15.90
N LEU A 591 5.45 2.69 16.35
CA LEU A 591 6.71 3.39 16.03
C LEU A 591 7.93 2.68 16.62
N PHE A 592 7.85 2.25 17.89
CA PHE A 592 8.87 1.42 18.52
C PHE A 592 9.12 0.14 17.73
N TYR A 593 8.07 -0.64 17.44
CA TYR A 593 8.15 -1.87 16.65
C TYR A 593 8.81 -1.64 15.28
N SER A 594 8.35 -0.63 14.53
CA SER A 594 8.90 -0.34 13.19
C SER A 594 10.38 0.05 13.24
N SER A 595 10.78 0.86 14.22
CA SER A 595 12.16 1.31 14.39
C SER A 595 13.06 0.16 14.83
N ALA A 596 12.61 -0.61 15.83
CA ALA A 596 13.28 -1.79 16.33
C ALA A 596 13.51 -2.81 15.20
N VAL A 597 12.46 -3.29 14.54
CA VAL A 597 12.60 -4.34 13.51
C VAL A 597 13.52 -3.88 12.37
N HIS A 598 13.48 -2.60 11.97
CA HIS A 598 14.41 -2.06 10.98
C HIS A 598 15.88 -2.11 11.44
N GLU A 599 16.16 -1.80 12.71
CA GLU A 599 17.50 -1.90 13.30
C GLU A 599 17.95 -3.36 13.44
N HIS A 600 17.05 -4.27 13.82
CA HIS A 600 17.33 -5.72 13.90
C HIS A 600 17.71 -6.31 12.54
N VAL A 601 16.94 -6.00 11.48
CA VAL A 601 17.22 -6.42 10.09
C VAL A 601 18.61 -5.94 9.65
N GLN A 602 19.04 -4.76 10.12
CA GLN A 602 20.37 -4.20 9.87
C GLN A 602 21.46 -4.69 10.83
N ARG A 603 21.15 -5.63 11.75
CA ARG A 603 22.03 -6.13 12.82
C ARG A 603 22.59 -4.99 13.71
N ARG A 604 21.79 -3.95 13.94
CA ARG A 604 22.13 -2.78 14.77
C ARG A 604 21.49 -2.85 16.15
N GLN A 605 22.15 -2.24 17.13
CA GLN A 605 21.59 -2.05 18.46
C GLN A 605 20.51 -0.96 18.47
N PRO A 606 19.52 -1.01 19.40
CA PRO A 606 18.40 -0.06 19.42
C PRO A 606 18.84 1.41 19.55
N GLY A 607 18.52 2.20 18.54
CA GLY A 607 18.90 3.62 18.45
C GLY A 607 18.09 4.55 19.37
N ARG A 608 18.48 5.83 19.42
CA ARG A 608 17.83 6.86 20.26
C ARG A 608 16.31 6.93 20.04
N MET A 609 15.84 6.84 18.80
CA MET A 609 14.40 6.88 18.46
C MET A 609 13.64 5.64 18.95
N THR A 610 14.23 4.45 18.81
CA THR A 610 13.67 3.19 19.30
C THR A 610 13.53 3.23 20.82
N GLN A 611 14.57 3.70 21.53
CA GLN A 611 14.55 3.87 22.98
C GLN A 611 13.54 4.93 23.45
N PHE A 612 13.42 6.05 22.72
CA PHE A 612 12.43 7.10 22.99
C PHE A 612 11.00 6.55 22.91
N HIS A 613 10.65 5.87 21.81
CA HIS A 613 9.32 5.31 21.64
C HIS A 613 9.05 4.16 22.62
N LEU A 614 10.03 3.31 22.95
CA LEU A 614 9.90 2.29 23.99
C LEU A 614 9.57 2.91 25.36
N ARG A 615 10.35 3.91 25.80
CA ARG A 615 10.10 4.63 27.08
C ARG A 615 8.73 5.30 27.09
N ARG A 616 8.32 5.92 25.98
CA ARG A 616 7.00 6.56 25.83
C ARG A 616 5.87 5.54 25.89
N THR A 617 6.00 4.39 25.23
CA THR A 617 5.04 3.27 25.29
C THR A 617 4.91 2.74 26.72
N ILE A 618 6.01 2.44 27.40
CA ILE A 618 5.99 1.91 28.79
C ILE A 618 5.33 2.91 29.75
N LYS A 619 5.66 4.21 29.65
CA LYS A 619 5.04 5.24 30.49
C LYS A 619 3.51 5.28 30.31
N LEU A 620 3.04 5.43 29.08
CA LEU A 620 1.61 5.53 28.77
C LEU A 620 0.86 4.23 29.09
N LEU A 621 1.52 3.07 28.92
CA LEU A 621 0.97 1.76 29.28
C LEU A 621 0.78 1.64 30.80
N ASN A 622 1.75 2.06 31.61
CA ASN A 622 1.62 2.04 33.08
C ASN A 622 0.50 2.98 33.57
N GLU A 623 0.38 4.17 32.99
CA GLU A 623 -0.72 5.11 33.26
C GLU A 623 -2.09 4.49 32.92
N ALA A 624 -2.19 3.77 31.80
CA ALA A 624 -3.44 3.11 31.38
C ALA A 624 -3.78 1.85 32.19
N LEU A 625 -2.78 1.02 32.55
CA LEU A 625 -2.97 -0.17 33.39
C LEU A 625 -3.37 0.19 34.83
N SER A 626 -3.06 1.42 35.27
CA SER A 626 -3.53 1.95 36.57
C SER A 626 -5.03 2.23 36.61
N GLN A 627 -5.73 2.20 35.47
CA GLN A 627 -7.18 2.40 35.41
C GLN A 627 -7.95 1.07 35.59
N PRO A 628 -9.12 1.09 36.27
CA PRO A 628 -10.00 -0.08 36.31
C PRO A 628 -10.49 -0.45 34.90
N ASP A 629 -10.81 -1.73 34.70
CA ASP A 629 -11.24 -2.30 33.40
C ASP A 629 -10.28 -2.10 32.20
N SER A 630 -9.05 -1.63 32.41
CA SER A 630 -8.00 -1.48 31.38
C SER A 630 -7.77 -2.75 30.54
N HIS A 631 -7.94 -3.93 31.15
CA HIS A 631 -7.93 -5.24 30.48
C HIS A 631 -8.93 -5.38 29.32
N ARG A 632 -9.96 -4.53 29.22
CA ARG A 632 -10.94 -4.53 28.12
C ARG A 632 -10.47 -3.78 26.87
N ASN A 633 -9.42 -2.95 26.95
CA ASN A 633 -8.89 -2.25 25.77
C ASN A 633 -8.08 -3.23 24.89
N GLU A 634 -8.53 -3.46 23.65
CA GLU A 634 -7.83 -4.31 22.68
C GLU A 634 -6.47 -3.75 22.27
N ALA A 635 -6.30 -2.43 22.21
CA ALA A 635 -5.01 -1.81 21.91
C ALA A 635 -3.95 -2.15 22.96
N ILE A 636 -4.29 -2.12 24.26
CA ILE A 636 -3.38 -2.49 25.37
C ILE A 636 -2.90 -3.94 25.22
N PHE A 637 -3.77 -4.88 24.83
CA PHE A 637 -3.39 -6.27 24.58
C PHE A 637 -2.32 -6.36 23.49
N HIS A 638 -2.56 -5.69 22.36
CA HIS A 638 -1.62 -5.67 21.23
C HIS A 638 -0.31 -4.92 21.54
N VAL A 639 -0.34 -3.88 22.36
CA VAL A 639 0.88 -3.20 22.87
C VAL A 639 1.75 -4.19 23.65
N ILE A 640 1.17 -4.90 24.63
CA ILE A 640 1.94 -5.83 25.48
C ILE A 640 2.46 -7.02 24.65
N LEU A 641 1.66 -7.53 23.71
CA LEU A 641 2.11 -8.56 22.75
C LEU A 641 3.31 -8.08 21.92
N THR A 642 3.29 -6.81 21.49
CA THR A 642 4.38 -6.20 20.72
C THR A 642 5.64 -6.03 21.55
N LEU A 643 5.52 -5.55 22.80
CA LEU A 643 6.65 -5.43 23.74
C LEU A 643 7.28 -6.79 24.03
N ALA A 644 6.47 -7.82 24.27
CA ALA A 644 6.94 -9.18 24.51
C ALA A 644 7.67 -9.78 23.30
N LEU A 645 7.13 -9.58 22.09
CA LEU A 645 7.75 -10.01 20.84
C LEU A 645 9.10 -9.34 20.61
N MET A 646 9.21 -8.02 20.85
CA MET A 646 10.47 -7.29 20.70
C MET A 646 11.48 -7.66 21.79
N ALA A 647 11.07 -7.88 23.04
CA ALA A 647 11.98 -8.38 24.08
C ALA A 647 12.60 -9.73 23.67
N GLY A 648 11.78 -10.68 23.20
CA GLY A 648 12.25 -11.99 22.76
C GLY A 648 13.14 -11.93 21.51
N LEU A 649 12.86 -11.01 20.58
CA LEU A 649 13.65 -10.81 19.37
C LEU A 649 15.09 -10.34 19.66
N TRP A 650 15.33 -9.67 20.79
CA TRP A 650 16.67 -9.32 21.30
C TRP A 650 17.24 -10.33 22.32
N GLY A 651 16.54 -11.44 22.57
CA GLY A 651 16.95 -12.45 23.55
C GLY A 651 16.72 -12.06 25.02
N ASP A 652 16.00 -10.96 25.31
CA ASP A 652 15.58 -10.62 26.68
C ASP A 652 14.37 -11.47 27.10
N PHE A 653 14.64 -12.75 27.32
CA PHE A 653 13.65 -13.73 27.74
C PHE A 653 13.10 -13.47 29.16
N SER A 654 13.85 -12.75 29.99
CA SER A 654 13.39 -12.22 31.29
C SER A 654 12.25 -11.21 31.14
N THR A 655 12.41 -10.19 30.30
CA THR A 655 11.37 -9.20 30.03
C THR A 655 10.21 -9.83 29.24
N THR A 656 10.50 -10.78 28.35
CA THR A 656 9.49 -11.58 27.62
C THR A 656 8.58 -12.35 28.59
N ALA A 657 9.15 -13.02 29.61
CA ALA A 657 8.41 -13.72 30.66
C ALA A 657 7.46 -12.79 31.45
N VAL A 658 7.91 -11.57 31.80
CA VAL A 658 7.08 -10.58 32.50
C VAL A 658 5.87 -10.17 31.65
N HIS A 659 6.07 -9.87 30.37
CA HIS A 659 4.96 -9.52 29.48
C HIS A 659 4.03 -10.70 29.18
N LEU A 660 4.56 -11.92 29.02
CA LEU A 660 3.75 -13.15 28.88
C LEU A 660 2.86 -13.40 30.11
N SER A 661 3.37 -13.17 31.32
CA SER A 661 2.59 -13.22 32.56
C SER A 661 1.44 -12.20 32.56
N GLY A 662 1.72 -10.96 32.14
CA GLY A 662 0.69 -9.92 31.97
C GLY A 662 -0.39 -10.30 30.96
N LEU A 663 0.00 -10.82 29.79
CA LEU A 663 -0.94 -11.30 28.76
C LEU A 663 -1.79 -12.48 29.27
N ARG A 664 -1.19 -13.41 30.02
CA ARG A 664 -1.92 -14.52 30.68
C ARG A 664 -3.00 -14.00 31.63
N GLN A 665 -2.69 -12.97 32.41
CA GLN A 665 -3.68 -12.36 33.32
C GLN A 665 -4.79 -11.63 32.55
N ILE A 666 -4.49 -10.92 31.46
CA ILE A 666 -5.54 -10.29 30.63
C ILE A 666 -6.42 -11.34 29.96
N VAL A 667 -5.84 -12.41 29.39
CA VAL A 667 -6.61 -13.54 28.84
C VAL A 667 -7.53 -14.15 29.90
N ARG A 668 -7.04 -14.37 31.13
CA ARG A 668 -7.87 -14.85 32.25
C ARG A 668 -9.06 -13.93 32.52
N LEU A 669 -8.83 -12.61 32.59
CA LEU A 669 -9.88 -11.61 32.81
C LEU A 669 -10.90 -11.54 31.66
N ARG A 670 -10.48 -11.83 30.42
CA ARG A 670 -11.36 -11.87 29.24
C ARG A 670 -12.15 -13.18 29.06
N GLY A 671 -12.00 -14.17 29.95
CA GLY A 671 -12.71 -15.46 29.87
C GLY A 671 -11.84 -16.67 29.49
N GLY A 672 -10.51 -16.54 29.54
CA GLY A 672 -9.57 -17.65 29.40
C GLY A 672 -9.55 -18.28 28.00
N LEU A 673 -9.39 -19.61 27.95
CA LEU A 673 -9.37 -20.37 26.70
C LEU A 673 -10.62 -20.17 25.82
N LYS A 674 -11.79 -19.88 26.42
CA LYS A 674 -13.01 -19.58 25.66
C LYS A 674 -12.88 -18.29 24.83
N TYR A 675 -12.17 -17.30 25.35
CA TYR A 675 -11.86 -16.06 24.61
C TYR A 675 -10.82 -16.29 23.51
N LEU A 676 -9.79 -17.11 23.76
CA LEU A 676 -8.78 -17.42 22.75
C LEU A 676 -9.36 -18.24 21.58
N ARG A 677 -10.26 -19.19 21.85
CA ARG A 677 -10.95 -19.97 20.80
C ARG A 677 -11.84 -19.14 19.89
N SER A 678 -12.45 -18.05 20.39
CA SER A 678 -13.19 -17.10 19.53
C SER A 678 -12.27 -16.10 18.80
N HIS A 679 -10.95 -16.15 19.03
CA HIS A 679 -9.95 -15.28 18.42
C HIS A 679 -8.73 -16.10 17.93
N PRO A 680 -8.92 -17.06 16.99
CA PRO A 680 -7.87 -18.02 16.60
C PRO A 680 -6.56 -17.35 16.13
N LYS A 681 -6.66 -16.21 15.43
CA LYS A 681 -5.49 -15.42 15.02
C LYS A 681 -4.72 -14.78 16.19
N LEU A 682 -5.39 -14.46 17.29
CA LEU A 682 -4.75 -13.93 18.51
C LEU A 682 -4.11 -15.06 19.31
N HIS A 683 -4.83 -16.19 19.44
CA HIS A 683 -4.33 -17.42 20.04
C HIS A 683 -3.01 -17.84 19.39
N PHE A 684 -2.97 -17.91 18.05
CA PHE A 684 -1.77 -18.23 17.29
C PHE A 684 -0.55 -17.39 17.66
N LYS A 685 -0.70 -16.06 17.71
CA LYS A 685 0.42 -15.14 17.98
C LYS A 685 0.94 -15.28 19.42
N LEU A 686 0.06 -15.54 20.39
CA LEU A 686 0.44 -15.85 21.76
C LEU A 686 1.20 -17.18 21.83
N ASP A 687 0.73 -18.19 21.10
CA ASP A 687 1.35 -19.53 21.08
C ASP A 687 2.72 -19.53 20.41
N ARG A 688 2.92 -18.74 19.34
CA ARG A 688 4.23 -18.54 18.71
C ARG A 688 5.21 -17.85 19.64
N LEU A 689 4.75 -16.84 20.39
CA LEU A 689 5.57 -16.12 21.35
C LEU A 689 5.93 -16.99 22.57
N ALA A 690 4.95 -17.74 23.10
CA ALA A 690 5.17 -18.68 24.19
C ALA A 690 6.11 -19.82 23.77
N LEU A 691 5.96 -20.36 22.56
CA LEU A 691 6.92 -21.30 21.97
C LEU A 691 8.31 -20.68 21.91
N SER A 692 8.43 -19.47 21.36
CA SER A 692 9.71 -18.80 21.17
C SER A 692 10.45 -18.57 22.50
N TRP A 693 9.72 -18.26 23.57
CA TRP A 693 10.26 -18.18 24.92
C TRP A 693 10.70 -19.56 25.47
N SER A 694 9.89 -20.61 25.30
CA SER A 694 10.27 -21.98 25.68
C SER A 694 11.51 -22.49 24.91
N LEU A 695 11.63 -22.20 23.62
CA LEU A 695 12.80 -22.57 22.80
C LEU A 695 14.05 -21.72 23.11
N GLY A 696 13.86 -20.51 23.64
CA GLY A 696 14.96 -19.68 24.14
C GLY A 696 15.48 -20.09 25.51
N THR A 697 14.62 -20.62 26.38
CA THR A 697 14.92 -20.80 27.83
C THR A 697 14.89 -22.24 28.34
N GLY A 698 14.29 -23.18 27.61
CA GLY A 698 14.02 -24.54 28.11
C GLY A 698 12.94 -24.60 29.20
N ALA A 699 12.09 -23.58 29.33
CA ALA A 699 11.04 -23.53 30.34
C ALA A 699 9.65 -23.87 29.79
N THR A 700 8.80 -24.46 30.64
CA THR A 700 7.44 -24.93 30.27
C THR A 700 6.46 -23.80 29.96
N PRO A 701 5.55 -23.90 28.98
CA PRO A 701 4.84 -22.75 28.41
C PRO A 701 3.85 -22.06 29.36
N TYR A 702 3.75 -20.72 29.29
CA TYR A 702 2.93 -19.91 30.19
C TYR A 702 1.41 -20.19 30.16
N PHE A 703 0.84 -20.49 28.98
CA PHE A 703 -0.61 -20.53 28.80
C PHE A 703 -1.24 -21.93 29.00
N PHE A 704 -0.44 -22.99 28.86
CA PHE A 704 -0.92 -24.38 28.79
C PHE A 704 -0.53 -25.18 30.03
N THR A 705 -1.22 -24.91 31.15
CA THR A 705 -1.04 -25.64 32.41
C THR A 705 -2.26 -26.54 32.68
N GLY A 706 -2.13 -27.84 32.40
CA GLY A 706 -3.20 -28.83 32.60
C GLY A 706 -2.73 -30.26 32.29
N PRO A 707 -3.55 -31.29 32.56
CA PRO A 707 -3.22 -32.67 32.23
C PRO A 707 -3.16 -32.86 30.71
N ILE A 708 -2.11 -33.56 30.25
CA ILE A 708 -1.86 -33.80 28.83
C ILE A 708 -2.63 -35.04 28.38
N SER A 709 -3.39 -34.91 27.29
CA SER A 709 -3.90 -36.06 26.55
C SER A 709 -2.86 -36.50 25.53
N TRP A 710 -2.51 -37.79 25.50
CA TRP A 710 -1.65 -38.40 24.47
C TRP A 710 -2.42 -39.01 23.29
N LYS A 711 -3.76 -38.98 23.33
CA LYS A 711 -4.61 -39.34 22.17
C LYS A 711 -4.40 -38.38 21.01
N SER A 712 -4.75 -38.79 19.78
CA SER A 712 -4.64 -37.92 18.62
C SER A 712 -5.56 -36.71 18.77
N CYS A 713 -5.13 -35.54 18.32
CA CYS A 713 -6.01 -34.38 18.23
C CYS A 713 -7.09 -34.50 17.14
N PHE A 714 -7.02 -35.53 16.29
CA PHE A 714 -7.95 -35.76 15.17
C PHE A 714 -9.00 -36.85 15.47
N ASP A 715 -8.84 -37.65 16.53
CA ASP A 715 -9.76 -38.74 16.95
C ASP A 715 -11.22 -38.29 17.14
N ALA A 716 -11.45 -37.01 17.44
CA ALA A 716 -12.79 -36.45 17.66
C ALA A 716 -13.52 -36.05 16.36
N GLN A 717 -12.82 -36.06 15.22
CA GLN A 717 -13.34 -35.65 13.91
C GLN A 717 -13.49 -36.82 12.94
N SER A 718 -12.86 -37.96 13.23
CA SER A 718 -12.94 -39.19 12.46
C SER A 718 -14.32 -39.87 12.61
N GLY A 719 -15.35 -39.25 12.04
CA GLY A 719 -16.35 -40.02 11.31
C GLY A 719 -15.57 -40.82 10.24
N THR A 720 -15.44 -42.11 10.47
CA THR A 720 -14.37 -42.94 9.88
C THR A 720 -14.46 -42.99 8.34
N PRO A 721 -13.30 -43.02 7.65
CA PRO A 721 -12.36 -44.13 7.80
C PRO A 721 -11.36 -43.97 8.95
N THR A 722 -11.06 -45.09 9.60
CA THR A 722 -9.71 -45.28 10.17
C THR A 722 -8.70 -45.02 9.07
N CYS A 723 -7.70 -44.18 9.35
CA CYS A 723 -6.53 -44.10 8.48
C CYS A 723 -5.88 -45.49 8.50
N GLU A 724 -6.07 -46.28 7.44
CA GLU A 724 -5.25 -47.47 7.23
C GLU A 724 -3.80 -47.01 7.25
N ALA A 725 -2.97 -47.69 8.03
CA ALA A 725 -1.58 -47.31 8.18
C ALA A 725 -0.88 -47.39 6.81
N GLY A 726 -0.74 -46.22 6.16
CA GLY A 726 0.08 -46.09 4.96
C GLY A 726 1.48 -46.65 5.22
N PRO A 727 2.18 -47.20 4.22
CA PRO A 727 3.21 -48.24 4.39
C PRO A 727 4.50 -47.82 5.12
N PHE A 728 4.56 -46.62 5.68
CA PHE A 728 5.58 -46.20 6.64
C PHE A 728 5.08 -46.37 8.07
N SER A 729 5.23 -47.59 8.60
CA SER A 729 5.28 -47.75 10.06
C SER A 729 6.41 -46.87 10.60
N CYS A 730 6.16 -46.21 11.73
CA CYS A 730 7.11 -45.27 12.33
C CYS A 730 8.23 -46.04 13.07
N ASN A 731 9.04 -46.81 12.33
CA ASN A 731 10.23 -47.52 12.83
C ASN A 731 11.37 -46.56 13.21
N VAL A 732 11.12 -45.25 13.15
CA VAL A 732 12.05 -44.14 13.36
C VAL A 732 11.98 -43.61 14.79
N VAL A 733 10.92 -43.92 15.54
CA VAL A 733 10.68 -43.36 16.88
C VAL A 733 10.42 -44.47 17.89
N SER A 734 11.16 -44.47 19.01
CA SER A 734 11.06 -45.51 20.04
C SER A 734 10.01 -45.18 21.10
N ASP A 735 9.89 -43.92 21.51
CA ASP A 735 8.89 -43.45 22.46
C ASP A 735 7.50 -43.33 21.80
N TRP A 736 6.55 -44.14 22.26
CA TRP A 736 5.19 -44.17 21.71
C TRP A 736 4.45 -42.81 21.80
N ARG A 737 4.78 -41.96 22.79
CA ARG A 737 4.19 -40.63 22.96
C ARG A 737 4.72 -39.69 21.89
N LEU A 738 6.03 -39.72 21.63
CA LEU A 738 6.63 -38.95 20.53
C LEU A 738 6.09 -39.45 19.18
N ALA A 739 5.96 -40.77 18.99
CA ALA A 739 5.42 -41.35 17.76
C ALA A 739 3.97 -40.91 17.48
N ALA A 740 3.12 -40.80 18.51
CA ALA A 740 1.77 -40.27 18.38
C ALA A 740 1.76 -38.78 17.97
N VAL A 741 2.67 -37.98 18.52
CA VAL A 741 2.79 -36.54 18.18
C VAL A 741 3.38 -36.33 16.78
N TRP A 742 4.29 -37.21 16.35
CA TRP A 742 4.83 -37.26 14.98
C TRP A 742 3.74 -37.53 13.95
N GLN A 743 2.86 -38.51 14.22
CA GLN A 743 1.72 -38.81 13.36
C GLN A 743 0.74 -37.63 13.26
N ASP A 744 0.41 -36.98 14.39
CA ASP A 744 -0.46 -35.80 14.38
C ASP A 744 0.15 -34.61 13.61
N LEU A 745 1.46 -34.36 13.76
CA LEU A 745 2.13 -33.29 13.00
C LEU A 745 2.15 -33.59 11.50
N ARG A 746 2.46 -34.84 11.12
CA ARG A 746 2.45 -35.26 9.71
C ARG A 746 1.06 -35.20 9.10
N HIS A 747 0.02 -35.57 9.86
CA HIS A 747 -1.37 -35.44 9.43
C HIS A 747 -1.76 -33.96 9.22
N LEU A 748 -1.39 -33.06 10.14
CA LEU A 748 -1.63 -31.63 10.00
C LEU A 748 -0.91 -31.03 8.77
N VAL A 749 0.33 -31.44 8.51
CA VAL A 749 1.09 -31.03 7.31
C VAL A 749 0.42 -31.51 6.02
N ASN A 750 -0.04 -32.75 5.99
CA ASN A 750 -0.76 -33.30 4.83
C ASN A 750 -2.07 -32.55 4.58
N LEU A 751 -2.90 -32.34 5.63
CA LEU A 751 -4.13 -31.56 5.52
C LEU A 751 -3.89 -30.16 4.92
N ILE A 752 -2.84 -29.46 5.36
CA ILE A 752 -2.47 -28.15 4.80
C ILE A 752 -2.12 -28.26 3.31
N ASN A 753 -1.31 -29.25 2.93
CA ASN A 753 -0.90 -29.45 1.54
C ASN A 753 -2.08 -29.87 0.63
N ASP A 754 -2.98 -30.72 1.10
CA ASP A 754 -4.17 -31.17 0.37
C ASP A 754 -5.13 -30.00 0.11
N HIS A 755 -5.37 -29.15 1.13
CA HIS A 755 -6.13 -27.92 0.98
C HIS A 755 -5.49 -26.97 -0.04
N LEU A 756 -4.17 -26.78 0.01
CA LEU A 756 -3.42 -25.95 -0.93
C LEU A 756 -3.48 -26.50 -2.36
N ALA A 757 -3.39 -27.82 -2.56
CA ALA A 757 -3.53 -28.47 -3.86
C ALA A 757 -4.93 -28.26 -4.46
N CYS A 758 -5.96 -28.19 -3.62
CA CYS A 758 -7.33 -27.84 -4.01
C CYS A 758 -7.56 -26.32 -4.15
N ASN A 759 -6.51 -25.49 -4.09
CA ASN A 759 -6.58 -24.02 -4.08
C ASN A 759 -7.52 -23.45 -2.99
N SER A 760 -7.52 -24.09 -1.83
CA SER A 760 -8.26 -23.70 -0.62
C SER A 760 -7.29 -23.49 0.55
N LEU A 761 -7.81 -23.09 1.71
CA LEU A 761 -7.05 -22.95 2.94
C LEU A 761 -7.65 -23.85 4.02
N LEU A 762 -6.81 -24.39 4.91
CA LEU A 762 -7.27 -25.14 6.08
C LEU A 762 -8.01 -24.21 7.05
N ASP A 763 -9.06 -24.70 7.73
CA ASP A 763 -9.77 -23.93 8.76
C ASP A 763 -8.84 -23.52 9.92
N GLY A 764 -8.89 -22.25 10.29
CA GLY A 764 -8.04 -21.69 11.34
C GLY A 764 -8.31 -22.21 12.74
N SER A 765 -9.55 -22.61 13.05
CA SER A 765 -9.89 -23.15 14.37
C SER A 765 -9.31 -24.56 14.53
N LEU A 766 -9.52 -25.40 13.51
CA LEU A 766 -8.92 -26.73 13.38
C LEU A 766 -7.40 -26.66 13.47
N PHE A 767 -6.77 -25.76 12.71
CA PHE A 767 -5.33 -25.56 12.75
C PHE A 767 -4.85 -25.12 14.14
N GLN A 768 -5.52 -24.18 14.81
CA GLN A 768 -5.12 -23.74 16.15
C GLN A 768 -5.24 -24.83 17.21
N ASP A 769 -6.37 -25.54 17.29
CA ASP A 769 -6.56 -26.59 18.30
C ASP A 769 -5.57 -27.76 18.08
N SER A 770 -5.29 -28.13 16.82
CA SER A 770 -4.29 -29.15 16.48
C SER A 770 -2.87 -28.71 16.81
N LEU A 771 -2.47 -27.51 16.37
CA LEU A 771 -1.15 -26.93 16.61
C LEU A 771 -0.85 -26.77 18.11
N GLY A 772 -1.82 -26.26 18.88
CA GLY A 772 -1.70 -26.10 20.33
C GLY A 772 -1.53 -27.44 21.04
N SER A 773 -2.26 -28.48 20.61
CA SER A 773 -2.11 -29.84 21.14
C SER A 773 -0.75 -30.47 20.83
N ILE A 774 -0.28 -30.39 19.58
CA ILE A 774 1.03 -30.91 19.15
C ILE A 774 2.15 -30.20 19.92
N GLN A 775 2.15 -28.86 19.91
CA GLN A 775 3.15 -28.06 20.63
C GLN A 775 3.19 -28.37 22.12
N THR A 776 2.03 -28.43 22.78
CA THR A 776 1.96 -28.68 24.23
C THR A 776 2.56 -30.04 24.57
N ARG A 777 2.28 -31.09 23.77
CA ARG A 777 2.87 -32.42 23.94
C ARG A 777 4.39 -32.41 23.73
N LEU A 778 4.90 -31.79 22.66
CA LEU A 778 6.35 -31.73 22.38
C LEU A 778 7.16 -31.02 23.47
N VAL A 779 6.64 -29.92 24.04
CA VAL A 779 7.37 -29.20 25.10
C VAL A 779 7.34 -29.99 26.41
N HIS A 780 6.24 -30.67 26.74
CA HIS A 780 6.15 -31.50 27.96
C HIS A 780 6.89 -32.84 27.88
N LEU A 781 7.34 -33.27 26.70
CA LEU A 781 8.28 -34.40 26.55
C LEU A 781 9.73 -34.03 26.91
N GLN A 782 10.05 -32.76 27.13
CA GLN A 782 11.38 -32.31 27.56
C GLN A 782 11.82 -33.02 28.85
N ASN A 783 13.04 -33.55 28.86
CA ASN A 783 13.62 -34.38 29.93
C ASN A 783 12.84 -35.69 30.22
N GLY A 784 11.91 -36.07 29.34
CA GLY A 784 11.06 -37.26 29.48
C GLY A 784 11.29 -38.32 28.41
N ILE A 785 12.31 -38.16 27.58
CA ILE A 785 12.75 -39.09 26.53
C ILE A 785 14.18 -39.53 26.87
N ASP A 786 14.41 -40.85 26.92
CA ASP A 786 15.73 -41.42 27.24
C ASP A 786 16.60 -41.63 25.98
N ASP A 787 15.98 -41.87 24.82
CA ASP A 787 16.68 -42.07 23.55
C ASP A 787 17.11 -40.75 22.90
N ARG A 788 18.37 -40.69 22.44
CA ARG A 788 18.98 -39.48 21.87
C ARG A 788 18.43 -39.11 20.49
N SER A 789 18.08 -40.11 19.68
CA SER A 789 17.53 -39.88 18.35
C SER A 789 16.08 -39.37 18.45
N ASP A 790 15.29 -39.94 19.36
CA ASP A 790 13.96 -39.44 19.69
C ASP A 790 14.00 -38.00 20.24
N GLU A 791 14.92 -37.68 21.16
CA GLU A 791 15.07 -36.32 21.69
C GLU A 791 15.52 -35.33 20.61
N CYS A 792 16.45 -35.73 19.74
CA CYS A 792 16.86 -34.94 18.59
C CYS A 792 15.67 -34.68 17.62
N LEU A 793 14.83 -35.69 17.40
CA LEU A 793 13.63 -35.58 16.58
C LEU A 793 12.56 -34.68 17.23
N ARG A 794 12.36 -34.77 18.55
CA ARG A 794 11.46 -33.89 19.32
C ARG A 794 11.87 -32.42 19.17
N LEU A 795 13.16 -32.13 19.31
CA LEU A 795 13.71 -30.80 19.08
C LEU A 795 13.59 -30.36 17.60
N GLY A 796 13.76 -31.29 16.66
CA GLY A 796 13.51 -31.07 15.23
C GLY A 796 12.06 -30.68 14.91
N MET A 797 11.09 -31.37 15.51
CA MET A 797 9.67 -31.03 15.39
C MET A 797 9.36 -29.65 15.99
N LEU A 798 9.98 -29.29 17.11
CA LEU A 798 9.88 -27.94 17.68
C LEU A 798 10.50 -26.88 16.76
N ALA A 799 11.65 -27.17 16.14
CA ALA A 799 12.28 -26.33 15.12
C ALA A 799 11.42 -26.21 13.85
N PHE A 800 10.65 -27.26 13.48
CA PHE A 800 9.67 -27.20 12.39
C PHE A 800 8.49 -26.29 12.77
N LEU A 801 7.92 -26.47 13.96
CA LEU A 801 6.83 -25.63 14.45
C LEU A 801 7.22 -24.15 14.53
N SER A 802 8.48 -23.82 14.81
CA SER A 802 8.92 -22.42 14.81
C SER A 802 8.85 -21.78 13.42
N THR A 803 9.07 -22.52 12.32
CA THR A 803 9.01 -22.00 10.93
C THR A 803 7.66 -21.39 10.51
N THR A 804 6.58 -21.66 11.26
CA THR A 804 5.27 -21.01 11.10
C THR A 804 5.28 -19.51 11.42
N MET A 805 6.34 -19.04 12.07
CA MET A 805 6.70 -17.63 12.25
C MET A 805 8.13 -17.42 11.72
N GLN A 806 8.38 -16.32 11.01
CA GLN A 806 9.68 -15.99 10.45
C GLN A 806 10.07 -14.55 10.80
N ILE A 807 11.36 -14.24 10.73
CA ILE A 807 11.89 -12.87 10.90
C ILE A 807 12.53 -12.47 9.58
N PRO A 808 12.11 -11.37 8.96
CA PRO A 808 12.79 -10.84 7.77
C PRO A 808 14.27 -10.58 8.07
N GLY A 809 15.17 -11.14 7.27
CA GLY A 809 16.61 -10.91 7.38
C GLY A 809 17.32 -11.55 8.58
N GLY A 810 16.65 -12.40 9.38
CA GLY A 810 17.25 -13.00 10.58
C GLY A 810 16.52 -14.24 11.11
N LYS A 811 17.04 -14.77 12.21
CA LYS A 811 16.47 -15.90 12.97
C LYS A 811 16.16 -15.44 14.39
N PHE A 812 15.23 -16.12 15.05
CA PHE A 812 14.92 -15.84 16.45
C PHE A 812 16.03 -16.46 17.32
N PRO A 813 16.51 -15.79 18.39
CA PRO A 813 17.58 -16.33 19.25
C PRO A 813 17.08 -17.47 20.15
N TYR A 814 16.83 -18.66 19.58
CA TYR A 814 16.37 -19.86 20.29
C TYR A 814 17.50 -20.56 21.06
N ASN A 815 18.15 -19.85 21.98
CA ASN A 815 19.40 -20.28 22.65
C ASN A 815 19.35 -21.72 23.18
N TYR A 816 18.36 -22.08 24.00
CA TYR A 816 18.22 -23.44 24.53
C TYR A 816 18.07 -24.51 23.43
N LEU A 817 17.25 -24.25 22.40
CA LEU A 817 17.10 -25.16 21.26
C LEU A 817 18.40 -25.31 20.47
N THR A 818 19.11 -24.20 20.22
CA THR A 818 20.41 -24.15 19.53
C THR A 818 21.46 -24.96 20.28
N GLU A 819 21.62 -24.73 21.58
CA GLU A 819 22.59 -25.46 22.42
C GLU A 819 22.24 -26.95 22.54
N SER A 820 20.96 -27.28 22.73
CA SER A 820 20.51 -28.67 22.89
C SER A 820 20.69 -29.49 21.61
N LEU A 821 20.25 -28.96 20.47
CA LEU A 821 20.42 -29.62 19.17
C LEU A 821 21.90 -29.78 18.81
N LYS A 822 22.73 -28.76 19.07
CA LYS A 822 24.17 -28.85 18.77
C LYS A 822 24.85 -29.92 19.61
N SER A 823 24.60 -29.92 20.92
CA SER A 823 25.12 -30.94 21.85
C SER A 823 24.73 -32.36 21.44
N LEU A 824 23.48 -32.57 21.03
CA LEU A 824 23.00 -33.85 20.52
C LEU A 824 23.68 -34.22 19.19
N CYS A 825 23.69 -33.33 18.19
CA CYS A 825 24.30 -33.65 16.89
C CYS A 825 25.82 -33.93 16.98
N GLU A 826 26.55 -33.24 17.86
CA GLU A 826 27.97 -33.52 18.10
C GLU A 826 28.18 -34.89 18.78
N THR A 827 27.35 -35.24 19.76
CA THR A 827 27.48 -36.50 20.54
C THR A 827 26.86 -37.73 19.88
N THR A 828 25.88 -37.56 18.99
CA THR A 828 25.19 -38.62 18.23
C THR A 828 25.89 -38.92 16.90
N SER A 829 27.10 -38.41 16.67
CA SER A 829 27.88 -38.58 15.44
C SER A 829 28.18 -40.04 15.03
N ASN A 830 28.02 -41.00 15.94
CA ASN A 830 28.14 -42.46 15.69
C ASN A 830 26.80 -43.22 15.62
N GLU A 831 25.66 -42.57 15.86
CA GLU A 831 24.33 -43.18 15.88
C GLU A 831 23.47 -42.65 14.70
N THR A 832 22.52 -43.44 14.22
CA THR A 832 21.60 -43.02 13.14
C THR A 832 20.36 -42.33 13.71
N ILE A 833 20.33 -41.00 13.61
CA ILE A 833 19.14 -40.18 13.85
C ILE A 833 18.11 -40.48 12.75
N GLY A 834 17.26 -41.48 12.98
CA GLY A 834 16.24 -41.92 12.03
C GLY A 834 16.81 -42.44 10.70
N ASP A 835 15.99 -42.39 9.65
CA ASP A 835 16.42 -42.65 8.28
C ASP A 835 17.08 -41.42 7.63
N GLU A 836 17.75 -41.62 6.48
CA GLU A 836 18.45 -40.53 5.79
C GLU A 836 17.52 -39.36 5.40
N ASN A 837 16.25 -39.63 5.10
CA ASN A 837 15.29 -38.57 4.75
C ASN A 837 14.88 -37.76 5.98
N THR A 838 14.73 -38.42 7.13
CA THR A 838 14.43 -37.81 8.43
C THR A 838 15.58 -36.94 8.90
N LEU A 839 16.83 -37.42 8.80
CA LEU A 839 18.01 -36.61 9.08
C LEU A 839 18.15 -35.42 8.10
N PHE A 840 17.92 -35.64 6.80
CA PHE A 840 17.91 -34.57 5.80
C PHE A 840 16.85 -33.49 6.08
N TRP A 841 15.63 -33.92 6.45
CA TRP A 841 14.56 -33.04 6.88
C TRP A 841 14.92 -32.24 8.12
N LEU A 842 15.46 -32.91 9.15
CA LEU A 842 15.89 -32.27 10.39
C LEU A 842 16.92 -31.16 10.12
N LEU A 843 17.98 -31.46 9.37
CA LEU A 843 19.03 -30.48 9.06
C LEU A 843 18.49 -29.29 8.26
N MET A 844 17.63 -29.53 7.26
CA MET A 844 17.03 -28.45 6.46
C MET A 844 16.09 -27.57 7.29
N VAL A 845 15.30 -28.15 8.19
CA VAL A 845 14.44 -27.40 9.12
C VAL A 845 15.28 -26.58 10.10
N CYS A 846 16.30 -27.17 10.70
CA CYS A 846 17.20 -26.48 11.62
C CYS A 846 18.02 -25.39 10.92
N ALA A 847 18.38 -25.56 9.64
CA ALA A 847 19.03 -24.51 8.84
C ALA A 847 18.10 -23.32 8.54
N ILE A 848 16.77 -23.55 8.48
CA ILE A 848 15.77 -22.48 8.33
C ILE A 848 15.59 -21.70 9.63
N SER A 849 15.48 -22.37 10.78
CA SER A 849 15.02 -21.73 12.03
C SER A 849 16.03 -21.61 13.17
N VAL A 850 17.17 -22.32 13.13
CA VAL A 850 18.11 -22.46 14.27
C VAL A 850 19.55 -22.06 13.90
N PHE A 851 20.22 -22.85 13.05
CA PHE A 851 21.65 -22.74 12.74
C PHE A 851 21.89 -22.12 11.36
N GLU A 852 23.07 -21.58 11.09
CA GLU A 852 23.47 -21.28 9.71
C GLU A 852 23.92 -22.57 9.01
N ALA A 853 23.42 -22.81 7.80
CA ALA A 853 23.67 -24.07 7.07
C ALA A 853 25.17 -24.32 6.78
N GLU A 854 25.94 -23.24 6.72
CA GLU A 854 27.38 -23.17 6.45
C GLU A 854 28.26 -23.44 7.69
N GLU A 855 27.68 -23.67 8.88
CA GLU A 855 28.47 -23.92 10.10
C GLU A 855 29.32 -25.19 9.96
N ALA A 856 30.63 -25.07 10.22
CA ALA A 856 31.62 -26.11 9.89
C ALA A 856 31.34 -27.49 10.53
N TRP A 857 30.68 -27.52 11.69
CA TRP A 857 30.31 -28.76 12.39
C TRP A 857 29.18 -29.53 11.71
N LEU A 858 28.39 -28.89 10.83
CA LEU A 858 27.34 -29.55 10.03
C LEU A 858 27.89 -30.23 8.77
N ARG A 859 29.07 -29.85 8.26
CA ARG A 859 29.63 -30.36 6.99
C ARG A 859 29.69 -31.90 6.92
N PRO A 860 30.11 -32.65 7.97
CA PRO A 860 30.12 -34.12 7.93
C PRO A 860 28.73 -34.73 7.79
N LEU A 861 27.70 -34.10 8.35
CA LEU A 861 26.31 -34.56 8.29
C LEU A 861 25.71 -34.33 6.89
N TRP A 862 26.01 -33.20 6.26
CA TRP A 862 25.61 -32.93 4.87
C TRP A 862 26.25 -33.91 3.87
N LEU A 863 27.56 -34.18 4.03
CA LEU A 863 28.30 -35.14 3.19
C LEU A 863 27.77 -36.58 3.35
N LYS A 864 27.40 -37.00 4.57
CA LYS A 864 26.79 -38.31 4.83
C LYS A 864 25.49 -38.55 4.04
N LEU A 865 24.76 -37.48 3.72
CA LEU A 865 23.47 -37.53 3.03
C LEU A 865 23.58 -37.41 1.50
N GLY A 866 24.79 -37.31 0.95
CA GLY A 866 25.05 -37.09 -0.47
C GLY A 866 24.44 -35.79 -0.99
N ALA A 867 24.36 -34.76 -0.14
CA ALA A 867 23.68 -33.51 -0.42
C ALA A 867 24.24 -32.82 -1.68
N GLU A 868 25.55 -32.97 -1.93
CA GLU A 868 26.25 -32.33 -3.03
C GLU A 868 25.82 -32.80 -4.44
N ARG A 869 25.15 -33.95 -4.54
CA ARG A 869 24.73 -34.57 -5.82
C ARG A 869 23.26 -34.32 -6.15
N LEU A 870 22.52 -33.61 -5.30
CA LEU A 870 21.07 -33.47 -5.41
C LEU A 870 20.67 -32.11 -5.98
N LEU A 871 19.91 -32.14 -7.07
CA LEU A 871 19.19 -30.97 -7.58
C LEU A 871 18.11 -30.55 -6.55
N TRP A 872 17.77 -29.26 -6.52
CA TRP A 872 16.79 -28.72 -5.56
C TRP A 872 15.44 -29.45 -5.62
N ASP A 873 14.94 -29.82 -6.80
CA ASP A 873 13.67 -30.55 -6.91
C ASP A 873 13.75 -31.97 -6.32
N SER A 874 14.91 -32.62 -6.40
CA SER A 874 15.17 -33.92 -5.75
C SER A 874 15.26 -33.75 -4.23
N ALA A 875 15.96 -32.72 -3.75
CA ALA A 875 16.01 -32.38 -2.33
C ALA A 875 14.61 -32.08 -1.77
N ARG A 876 13.83 -31.23 -2.44
CA ARG A 876 12.44 -30.89 -2.12
C ARG A 876 11.55 -32.12 -2.06
N SER A 877 11.71 -33.06 -2.99
CA SER A 877 10.98 -34.34 -2.98
C SER A 877 11.30 -35.19 -1.75
N ARG A 878 12.57 -35.26 -1.30
CA ARG A 878 12.95 -35.93 -0.03
C ARG A 878 12.31 -35.26 1.18
N LEU A 879 12.25 -33.94 1.22
CA LEU A 879 11.62 -33.17 2.31
C LEU A 879 10.11 -33.41 2.37
N GLN A 880 9.44 -33.44 1.22
CA GLN A 880 8.02 -33.74 1.09
C GLN A 880 7.67 -35.17 1.50
N ALA A 881 8.57 -36.14 1.32
CA ALA A 881 8.37 -37.51 1.81
C ALA A 881 8.28 -37.58 3.35
N VAL A 882 8.90 -36.66 4.08
CA VAL A 882 8.82 -36.55 5.54
C VAL A 882 7.66 -35.64 5.94
N MET A 883 7.89 -34.32 5.96
CA MET A 883 6.95 -33.26 6.35
C MET A 883 7.39 -31.90 5.78
N TRP A 884 6.80 -31.43 4.68
CA TRP A 884 7.17 -30.15 4.07
C TRP A 884 5.96 -29.38 3.56
N ILE A 885 5.87 -28.09 3.87
CA ILE A 885 4.83 -27.19 3.37
C ILE A 885 5.51 -26.18 2.44
N ASP A 886 5.42 -26.43 1.14
CA ASP A 886 6.24 -25.69 0.17
C ASP A 886 5.96 -24.18 0.17
N ARG A 887 4.70 -23.79 0.41
CA ARG A 887 4.27 -22.39 0.53
C ARG A 887 4.82 -21.68 1.78
N LEU A 888 5.35 -22.44 2.75
CA LEU A 888 5.90 -21.95 4.01
C LEU A 888 7.44 -21.98 4.03
N GLN A 889 8.03 -23.09 3.58
CA GLN A 889 9.48 -23.32 3.67
C GLN A 889 10.21 -23.32 2.31
N GLY A 890 9.52 -23.40 1.18
CA GLY A 890 10.12 -23.61 -0.15
C GLY A 890 11.14 -22.56 -0.56
N GLU A 891 10.82 -21.26 -0.43
CA GLU A 891 11.72 -20.17 -0.82
C GLU A 891 12.98 -20.10 0.06
N LEU A 892 12.83 -20.26 1.38
CA LEU A 892 13.97 -20.27 2.31
C LEU A 892 14.83 -21.51 2.15
N GLY A 893 14.20 -22.69 2.00
CA GLY A 893 14.88 -23.95 1.72
C GLY A 893 15.70 -23.89 0.44
N SER A 894 15.16 -23.31 -0.63
CA SER A 894 15.88 -23.13 -1.90
C SER A 894 17.09 -22.21 -1.77
N LYS A 895 16.96 -21.10 -1.02
CA LYS A 895 18.10 -20.18 -0.73
C LYS A 895 19.19 -20.85 0.10
N ILE A 896 18.81 -21.65 1.10
CA ILE A 896 19.74 -22.44 1.91
C ILE A 896 20.42 -23.52 1.06
N TRP A 897 19.67 -24.18 0.18
CA TRP A 897 20.21 -25.19 -0.73
C TRP A 897 21.25 -24.61 -1.68
N ALA A 898 20.96 -23.43 -2.26
CA ALA A 898 21.90 -22.72 -3.12
C ALA A 898 23.19 -22.32 -2.38
N LYS A 899 23.11 -21.96 -1.10
CA LYS A 899 24.28 -21.71 -0.25
C LYS A 899 25.10 -22.99 -0.02
N LEU A 900 24.45 -24.10 0.35
CA LEU A 900 25.12 -25.39 0.56
C LEU A 900 25.87 -25.87 -0.69
N ALA A 901 25.28 -25.72 -1.87
CA ALA A 901 25.91 -26.08 -3.14
C ALA A 901 27.16 -25.26 -3.49
N LEU A 902 27.37 -24.08 -2.87
CA LEU A 902 28.57 -23.26 -3.06
C LEU A 902 29.74 -23.67 -2.13
N ILE A 903 29.48 -24.46 -1.08
CA ILE A 903 30.50 -24.92 -0.10
C ILE A 903 31.45 -25.98 -0.71
N GLU A 904 31.17 -26.48 -1.91
CA GLU A 904 32.04 -27.41 -2.66
C GLU A 904 32.88 -26.76 -3.75
N LEU A 905 32.75 -25.45 -4.00
CA LEU A 905 33.56 -24.72 -4.97
C LEU A 905 34.84 -24.09 -4.36
N VAL A 906 35.18 -24.48 -3.12
CA VAL A 906 36.40 -24.11 -2.36
C VAL A 906 36.95 -25.31 -1.59
#